data_AF-A0AAE0WMV8-F1
#
_entry.id   AF-A0AAE0WMV8-F1
#
_cell.length_a   1.000
_cell.length_b   1.000
_cell.length_c   1.000
_cell.angle_alpha   90.00
_cell.angle_beta   90.00
_cell.angle_gamma   90.00
#
_symmetry.space_group_name_H-M   'P 1'
#
loop_
_entity.id
_entity.type
_entity.pdbx_description
1 polymer ?
#
loop_
_entity_poly.entity_id
_entity_poly.type
_entity_poly.pdbx_seq_one_letter_code
_entity_poly.pdbx_strand_id
1 'polypeptide(L)'
;MACKHAASLDLRPPPLSEAVYREDCTLCFDNVDQPAGIDVCLQCYNGGCAADRQHGHQHAQQAQHPLAVNIKRTRKRTKRDDNEPPEKISRLAIKAETDAERYDVQTDVHCFQCRVHDIGRDVGKVGQTVDGILKANTFARQEEVKAWELEMTACEHTLCLEQAQGRQISSGDLGHCAQCDLKENLWLCLTCGNLGCGRQQHGGLPGNSHGKEHTQTSQHPVAVKLGSLTADGNADIYCYACDEERIDPELPQHLKHWGIDITGRVKTEQSLTEMQIDQNMSWEFRMEDEKGQRLKPLFGAGFTGLKNLGNSCYLNSVLQSLFAMPEFAERYYRPEDSTPPITKPAEDLEVQLRKLGDGLLSGRYGQPGSSDVQASEETNETPWQAGLAPAMLKHLVGRGHAEFSTMRQQDSFELLLHLLKLITRSQSWARGQYKNVSDPVESFRFLMEQKLQCLSCKRVRYRQDEMENLSVAVPIKRLPKSEDVNMDEKKEEFEPVTLRQCLEDFTAMEKVEFTCSSCKQTGFTKQTLFKTFPTILAVNARRFEIVNWVPTKQDVPVIVDGSIDLEAFRSHGKQESEEELPEDQDAGKNSAGGANVFQANEAALEMLMSMGFPKVRCEKALHATGNQDAEVATAWLFEHMEDPDIDTPLDPGLGGAGGSASGTVNPEQIENLQNMGFSAPQARQALKETGGDMERAVDWLFSHPDATGDFGDDAPTANSLAEAEATISGQPTEIDTKPAHFSLKSIVCHKGTSIHAGHYVAFIKKEIEGRDSWALFNDEKVAMGSDAVEMNEVVKAVLPTLEKNYQQAAAEVVECPDLSKAPFSLAASGLSGAEAVADIGGQPHLFPRPLLDKKYSLVECAQSMDLPAERGMLLGAGAGPFHVIGKNNELAPNLAWQGGYSKVNNKTHYAKIESIVDGKAQPVCQLSPSTDCALMMNLYGSQGDQGPVLKITARARKGSQRSFTDCIRHALHDVYGDERQISLGGVFVMRKGKALYHIMPDFPSPDKLPFTDRHELNRWLTYHNFAAPMVCLTVFHSADPEKLGLRMEHTHCFSAIEGKDEGGHYHHDFLEGEQGSETVEYEGYFNVAKTLYRIDRPEVTLKEDLHD
;
A
#
# COMPACT_ATOMS: atom_id res chain seq x y z
N MET A 1 32.41 -45.63 -13.12
CA MET A 1 32.83 -46.29 -11.86
C MET A 1 31.59 -46.54 -11.02
N ALA A 2 31.37 -47.74 -10.49
CA ALA A 2 30.16 -48.06 -9.75
C ALA A 2 30.14 -47.36 -8.37
N CYS A 3 29.09 -46.60 -8.07
CA CYS A 3 28.88 -45.98 -6.77
C CYS A 3 28.44 -47.03 -5.74
N LYS A 4 29.19 -47.18 -4.64
CA LYS A 4 28.85 -48.16 -3.58
C LYS A 4 27.59 -47.75 -2.79
N HIS A 5 27.35 -46.45 -2.63
CA HIS A 5 26.21 -45.91 -1.89
C HIS A 5 24.87 -46.21 -2.57
N ALA A 6 24.83 -46.21 -3.91
CA ALA A 6 23.62 -46.50 -4.68
C ALA A 6 23.07 -47.93 -4.46
N ALA A 7 23.94 -48.87 -4.07
CA ALA A 7 23.56 -50.26 -3.79
C ALA A 7 23.40 -50.56 -2.29
N SER A 8 24.04 -49.78 -1.40
CA SER A 8 24.08 -50.06 0.04
C SER A 8 23.07 -49.28 0.88
N LEU A 9 22.56 -48.15 0.40
CA LEU A 9 21.59 -47.32 1.13
C LEU A 9 20.17 -47.88 0.96
N ASP A 10 19.37 -47.89 2.03
CA ASP A 10 17.97 -48.30 1.98
C ASP A 10 17.09 -47.15 1.45
N LEU A 11 17.14 -46.93 0.15
CA LEU A 11 16.29 -45.96 -0.54
C LEU A 11 14.84 -46.45 -0.59
N ARG A 12 13.89 -45.54 -0.37
CA ARG A 12 12.45 -45.81 -0.43
C ARG A 12 11.77 -44.70 -1.21
N PRO A 13 10.69 -44.99 -1.95
CA PRO A 13 9.86 -43.93 -2.53
C PRO A 13 9.17 -43.11 -1.43
N PRO A 14 8.91 -41.81 -1.67
CA PRO A 14 8.23 -40.95 -0.71
C PRO A 14 6.80 -41.48 -0.43
N PRO A 15 6.38 -41.57 0.85
CA PRO A 15 5.00 -41.88 1.18
C PRO A 15 4.08 -40.69 0.87
N LEU A 16 2.78 -40.93 0.72
CA LEU A 16 1.80 -39.91 0.34
C LEU A 16 1.74 -38.71 1.29
N SER A 17 2.10 -38.90 2.56
CA SER A 17 2.11 -37.87 3.60
C SER A 17 3.39 -37.03 3.63
N GLU A 18 4.47 -37.45 2.96
CA GLU A 18 5.76 -36.76 2.99
C GLU A 18 5.81 -35.69 1.91
N ALA A 19 6.28 -34.50 2.28
CA ALA A 19 6.49 -33.41 1.34
C ALA A 19 7.73 -33.66 0.46
N VAL A 20 7.58 -33.44 -0.85
CA VAL A 20 8.68 -33.54 -1.82
C VAL A 20 9.01 -32.16 -2.38
N TYR A 21 10.21 -31.68 -2.11
CA TYR A 21 10.70 -30.35 -2.50
C TYR A 21 11.48 -30.43 -3.81
N ARG A 22 10.77 -30.48 -4.94
CA ARG A 22 11.38 -30.62 -6.28
C ARG A 22 11.12 -29.46 -7.25
N GLU A 23 10.38 -28.44 -6.82
CA GLU A 23 10.07 -27.27 -7.66
C GLU A 23 11.13 -26.20 -7.54
N ASP A 24 11.43 -25.79 -6.31
CA ASP A 24 12.43 -24.81 -5.94
C ASP A 24 13.27 -25.27 -4.74
N CYS A 25 14.45 -24.67 -4.60
CA CYS A 25 15.38 -24.96 -3.51
C CYS A 25 14.77 -24.55 -2.16
N THR A 26 15.04 -25.29 -1.08
CA THR A 26 14.54 -24.92 0.25
C THR A 26 15.25 -23.70 0.86
N LEU A 27 16.39 -23.28 0.29
CA LEU A 27 17.25 -22.19 0.77
C LEU A 27 17.33 -20.97 -0.17
N CYS A 28 16.93 -21.10 -1.44
CA CYS A 28 16.87 -20.01 -2.43
C CYS A 28 15.74 -20.27 -3.43
N PHE A 29 15.47 -19.35 -4.36
CA PHE A 29 14.43 -19.53 -5.38
C PHE A 29 14.95 -20.10 -6.71
N ASP A 30 16.14 -20.70 -6.73
CA ASP A 30 16.58 -21.47 -7.90
C ASP A 30 15.62 -22.66 -8.05
N ASN A 31 15.17 -22.91 -9.27
CA ASN A 31 14.07 -23.82 -9.54
C ASN A 31 14.40 -24.81 -10.68
N VAL A 32 13.51 -25.78 -10.86
CA VAL A 32 13.63 -26.85 -11.85
C VAL A 32 13.70 -26.36 -13.31
N ASP A 33 13.23 -25.13 -13.59
CA ASP A 33 13.22 -24.53 -14.92
C ASP A 33 14.55 -23.83 -15.27
N GLN A 34 15.46 -23.68 -14.31
CA GLN A 34 16.79 -23.13 -14.57
C GLN A 34 17.73 -24.17 -15.23
N PRO A 35 18.75 -23.74 -16.00
CA PRO A 35 19.67 -24.65 -16.69
C PRO A 35 20.41 -25.64 -15.78
N ALA A 36 20.65 -25.25 -14.53
CA ALA A 36 21.30 -26.10 -13.53
C ALA A 36 20.35 -27.16 -12.93
N GLY A 37 19.04 -26.94 -12.98
CA GLY A 37 18.04 -27.79 -12.32
C GLY A 37 18.11 -27.74 -10.79
N ILE A 38 17.37 -28.65 -10.16
CA ILE A 38 17.28 -28.83 -8.71
C ILE A 38 17.75 -30.24 -8.33
N ASP A 39 18.59 -30.33 -7.30
CA ASP A 39 19.02 -31.59 -6.70
C ASP A 39 18.05 -31.98 -5.58
N VAL A 40 17.35 -33.10 -5.75
CA VAL A 40 16.44 -33.65 -4.74
C VAL A 40 17.10 -34.84 -4.04
N CYS A 41 17.24 -34.75 -2.72
CA CYS A 41 17.82 -35.82 -1.91
C CYS A 41 17.01 -37.12 -2.02
N LEU A 42 17.67 -38.26 -2.27
CA LEU A 42 16.99 -39.56 -2.38
C LEU A 42 16.61 -40.18 -1.02
N GLN A 43 17.02 -39.56 0.10
CA GLN A 43 16.78 -40.07 1.46
C GLN A 43 15.73 -39.27 2.23
N CYS A 44 15.73 -37.94 2.10
CA CYS A 44 14.80 -37.05 2.81
C CYS A 44 14.00 -36.13 1.88
N TYR A 45 14.14 -36.25 0.56
CA TYR A 45 13.37 -35.51 -0.43
C TYR A 45 13.49 -33.97 -0.37
N ASN A 46 14.52 -33.47 0.32
CA ASN A 46 14.87 -32.05 0.38
C ASN A 46 15.46 -31.58 -0.97
N GLY A 47 15.03 -30.41 -1.44
CA GLY A 47 15.50 -29.78 -2.66
C GLY A 47 16.62 -28.77 -2.41
N GLY A 48 17.73 -28.91 -3.13
CA GLY A 48 18.86 -27.98 -3.10
C GLY A 48 19.24 -27.53 -4.51
N CYS A 49 19.65 -26.28 -4.67
CA CYS A 49 20.10 -25.79 -5.97
C CYS A 49 21.45 -26.40 -6.38
N ALA A 50 21.59 -26.64 -7.68
CA ALA A 50 22.80 -27.21 -8.31
C ALA A 50 23.70 -26.13 -8.95
N ALA A 51 23.27 -24.87 -8.93
CA ALA A 51 23.99 -23.72 -9.49
C ALA A 51 25.12 -23.26 -8.54
N ASP A 52 25.55 -21.99 -8.65
CA ASP A 52 26.75 -21.46 -7.99
C ASP A 52 26.77 -21.63 -6.45
N ARG A 53 25.61 -21.65 -5.79
CA ARG A 53 25.51 -21.83 -4.32
C ARG A 53 25.58 -23.28 -3.86
N GLN A 54 25.34 -24.24 -4.76
CA GLN A 54 25.49 -25.68 -4.50
C GLN A 54 24.81 -26.18 -3.21
N HIS A 55 23.61 -25.69 -2.91
CA HIS A 55 22.88 -26.10 -1.69
C HIS A 55 22.60 -27.61 -1.65
N GLY A 56 22.48 -28.27 -2.81
CA GLY A 56 22.37 -29.75 -2.87
C GLY A 56 23.61 -30.45 -2.29
N HIS A 57 24.80 -29.98 -2.66
CA HIS A 57 26.07 -30.48 -2.14
C HIS A 57 26.26 -30.14 -0.65
N GLN A 58 25.88 -28.93 -0.23
CA GLN A 58 25.91 -28.53 1.17
C GLN A 58 25.02 -29.45 2.04
N HIS A 59 23.79 -29.70 1.61
CA HIS A 59 22.88 -30.62 2.29
C HIS A 59 23.48 -32.03 2.40
N ALA A 60 24.06 -32.53 1.31
CA ALA A 60 24.69 -33.85 1.29
C ALA A 60 25.82 -33.99 2.34
N GLN A 61 26.58 -32.93 2.57
CA GLN A 61 27.63 -32.90 3.60
C GLN A 61 27.06 -32.81 5.02
N GLN A 62 26.10 -31.92 5.25
CA GLN A 62 25.55 -31.65 6.58
C GLN A 62 24.67 -32.81 7.08
N ALA A 63 23.80 -33.34 6.22
CA ALA A 63 22.88 -34.44 6.55
C ALA A 63 23.50 -35.83 6.37
N GLN A 64 24.74 -35.91 5.85
CA GLN A 64 25.40 -37.16 5.45
C GLN A 64 24.55 -37.98 4.45
N HIS A 65 23.91 -37.29 3.51
CA HIS A 65 23.07 -37.87 2.47
C HIS A 65 23.77 -37.79 1.10
N PRO A 66 24.53 -38.83 0.68
CA PRO A 66 25.43 -38.70 -0.46
C PRO A 66 24.76 -38.77 -1.84
N LEU A 67 23.47 -39.09 -1.93
CA LEU A 67 22.75 -39.33 -3.20
C LEU A 67 21.60 -38.32 -3.41
N ALA A 68 21.56 -37.72 -4.60
CA ALA A 68 20.47 -36.87 -5.04
C ALA A 68 20.17 -37.09 -6.54
N VAL A 69 18.92 -36.80 -6.93
CA VAL A 69 18.50 -36.73 -8.33
C VAL A 69 18.40 -35.27 -8.74
N ASN A 70 19.18 -34.88 -9.74
CA ASN A 70 19.05 -33.60 -10.41
C ASN A 70 17.85 -33.68 -11.37
N ILE A 71 16.92 -32.74 -11.26
CA ILE A 71 15.72 -32.65 -12.10
C ILE A 71 15.80 -31.33 -12.88
N LYS A 72 15.61 -31.41 -14.19
CA LYS A 72 15.58 -30.26 -15.11
C LYS A 72 14.32 -30.32 -15.95
N ARG A 73 13.63 -29.20 -16.06
CA ARG A 73 12.40 -29.08 -16.84
C ARG A 73 12.61 -28.06 -17.95
N THR A 74 12.26 -28.44 -19.18
CA THR A 74 12.33 -27.58 -20.37
C THR A 74 11.01 -27.60 -21.09
N ARG A 75 10.51 -26.46 -21.58
CA ARG A 75 9.18 -26.38 -22.19
C ARG A 75 9.18 -26.96 -23.60
N LYS A 76 8.14 -27.73 -23.93
CA LYS A 76 7.91 -28.25 -25.30
C LYS A 76 7.49 -27.10 -26.22
N ARG A 77 8.14 -26.96 -27.38
CA ARG A 77 7.76 -25.97 -28.41
C ARG A 77 6.68 -26.55 -29.32
N THR A 78 5.44 -26.11 -29.19
CA THR A 78 4.36 -26.38 -30.15
C THR A 78 4.50 -25.43 -31.35
N LYS A 79 4.87 -25.96 -32.52
CA LYS A 79 4.69 -25.23 -33.79
C LYS A 79 3.21 -25.32 -34.17
N ARG A 80 2.51 -24.19 -34.22
CA ARG A 80 1.21 -24.13 -34.90
C ARG A 80 1.44 -24.33 -36.40
N ASP A 81 0.62 -25.15 -37.04
CA ASP A 81 0.60 -25.28 -38.49
C ASP A 81 -0.15 -24.07 -39.07
N ASP A 82 0.39 -23.41 -40.10
CA ASP A 82 -0.07 -22.09 -40.60
C ASP A 82 -1.52 -22.08 -41.15
N ASN A 83 -2.20 -23.24 -41.20
CA ASN A 83 -3.54 -23.42 -41.75
C ASN A 83 -4.64 -23.61 -40.69
N GLU A 84 -4.35 -23.57 -39.38
CA GLU A 84 -5.37 -23.71 -38.34
C GLU A 84 -5.93 -22.34 -37.88
N PRO A 85 -7.25 -22.11 -37.95
CA PRO A 85 -7.84 -20.91 -37.41
C PRO A 85 -7.62 -20.86 -35.88
N PRO A 86 -7.41 -19.65 -35.30
CA PRO A 86 -7.22 -19.54 -33.86
C PRO A 86 -8.43 -20.11 -33.12
N GLU A 87 -8.19 -21.03 -32.18
CA GLU A 87 -9.24 -21.53 -31.30
C GLU A 87 -9.94 -20.33 -30.64
N LYS A 88 -11.24 -20.21 -30.86
CA LYS A 88 -12.08 -19.35 -30.03
C LYS A 88 -12.14 -19.98 -28.66
N ILE A 89 -11.25 -19.54 -27.78
CA ILE A 89 -11.28 -19.88 -26.35
C ILE A 89 -12.64 -19.44 -25.82
N SER A 90 -13.57 -20.38 -25.63
CA SER A 90 -14.77 -20.12 -24.85
C SER A 90 -14.35 -20.09 -23.38
N ARG A 91 -14.49 -18.93 -22.72
CA ARG A 91 -14.11 -18.66 -21.32
C ARG A 91 -14.65 -19.67 -20.28
N LEU A 92 -15.60 -20.53 -20.65
CA LEU A 92 -16.29 -21.46 -19.76
C LEU A 92 -15.71 -22.88 -19.71
N ALA A 93 -14.75 -23.24 -20.55
CA ALA A 93 -14.19 -24.59 -20.57
C ALA A 93 -12.71 -24.60 -20.97
N ILE A 94 -11.84 -24.14 -20.08
CA ILE A 94 -10.39 -24.35 -20.21
C ILE A 94 -10.09 -25.76 -19.69
N LYS A 95 -9.80 -26.71 -20.58
CA LYS A 95 -9.18 -27.96 -20.17
C LYS A 95 -7.79 -27.63 -19.62
N ALA A 96 -7.52 -27.97 -18.35
CA ALA A 96 -6.20 -27.84 -17.78
C ALA A 96 -5.25 -28.83 -18.50
N GLU A 97 -4.39 -28.32 -19.38
CA GLU A 97 -3.27 -29.11 -19.92
C GLU A 97 -2.35 -29.56 -18.79
N THR A 98 -1.89 -30.80 -18.87
CA THR A 98 -1.02 -31.42 -17.87
C THR A 98 0.45 -30.97 -18.03
N ASP A 99 1.21 -30.96 -16.94
CA ASP A 99 2.65 -30.62 -16.97
C ASP A 99 3.46 -31.49 -17.95
N ALA A 100 3.05 -32.75 -18.12
CA ALA A 100 3.66 -33.68 -19.07
C ALA A 100 3.43 -33.29 -20.54
N GLU A 101 2.35 -32.54 -20.83
CA GLU A 101 2.06 -32.01 -22.17
C GLU A 101 2.86 -30.73 -22.44
N ARG A 102 3.18 -29.95 -21.39
CA ARG A 102 3.89 -28.67 -21.51
C ARG A 102 5.41 -28.77 -21.45
N TYR A 103 5.96 -29.79 -20.77
CA TYR A 103 7.40 -29.84 -20.49
C TYR A 103 8.04 -31.20 -20.76
N ASP A 104 9.31 -31.15 -21.16
CA ASP A 104 10.25 -32.26 -21.17
C ASP A 104 11.07 -32.24 -19.87
N VAL A 105 11.02 -33.34 -19.12
CA VAL A 105 11.73 -33.52 -17.85
C VAL A 105 12.93 -34.42 -18.06
N GLN A 106 14.11 -33.91 -17.71
CA GLN A 106 15.36 -34.65 -17.68
C GLN A 106 15.77 -34.90 -16.23
N THR A 107 16.36 -36.07 -15.97
CA THR A 107 16.84 -36.43 -14.64
C THR A 107 18.22 -37.05 -14.71
N ASP A 108 19.10 -36.68 -13.79
CA ASP A 108 20.42 -37.28 -13.62
C ASP A 108 20.67 -37.60 -12.14
N VAL A 109 21.14 -38.81 -11.82
CA VAL A 109 21.42 -39.20 -10.43
C VAL A 109 22.91 -39.09 -10.16
N HIS A 110 23.27 -38.33 -9.13
CA HIS A 110 24.67 -38.11 -8.76
C HIS A 110 24.95 -38.49 -7.31
N CYS A 111 26.20 -38.85 -7.06
CA CYS A 111 26.73 -39.09 -5.73
C CYS A 111 27.81 -38.07 -5.39
N PHE A 112 27.52 -37.17 -4.46
CA PHE A 112 28.44 -36.09 -4.05
C PHE A 112 29.72 -36.62 -3.41
N GLN A 113 29.63 -37.72 -2.64
CA GLN A 113 30.79 -38.30 -1.96
C GLN A 113 31.71 -39.06 -2.93
N CYS A 114 31.16 -39.74 -3.94
CA CYS A 114 31.94 -40.47 -4.94
C CYS A 114 32.36 -39.59 -6.13
N ARG A 115 31.76 -38.40 -6.29
CA ARG A 115 31.91 -37.53 -7.48
C ARG A 115 31.60 -38.27 -8.78
N VAL A 116 30.54 -39.08 -8.75
CA VAL A 116 30.03 -39.84 -9.91
C VAL A 116 28.66 -39.29 -10.28
N HIS A 117 28.47 -39.00 -11.56
CA HIS A 117 27.22 -38.59 -12.19
C HIS A 117 26.68 -39.73 -13.06
N ASP A 118 25.44 -39.62 -13.54
CA ASP A 118 24.79 -40.61 -14.41
C ASP A 118 24.77 -42.02 -13.80
N ILE A 119 24.38 -42.11 -12.53
CA ILE A 119 24.18 -43.39 -11.86
C ILE A 119 22.92 -44.04 -12.45
N GLY A 120 23.11 -45.20 -13.08
CA GLY A 120 22.04 -45.96 -13.72
C GLY A 120 20.86 -46.23 -12.78
N ARG A 121 19.64 -46.01 -13.31
CA ARG A 121 18.37 -46.24 -12.58
C ARG A 121 18.15 -47.71 -12.21
N ASP A 122 18.87 -48.63 -12.85
CA ASP A 122 18.87 -50.08 -12.62
C ASP A 122 19.69 -50.50 -11.38
N VAL A 123 20.42 -49.58 -10.75
CA VAL A 123 21.23 -49.86 -9.55
C VAL A 123 20.35 -49.81 -8.29
N GLY A 124 20.17 -50.96 -7.63
CA GLY A 124 19.46 -51.06 -6.35
C GLY A 124 18.00 -50.61 -6.42
N LYS A 125 17.59 -49.71 -5.52
CA LYS A 125 16.24 -49.11 -5.47
C LYS A 125 16.20 -47.67 -6.02
N VAL A 126 17.25 -47.22 -6.71
CA VAL A 126 17.39 -45.83 -7.19
C VAL A 126 16.25 -45.47 -8.15
N GLY A 127 16.00 -46.28 -9.20
CA GLY A 127 14.94 -46.00 -10.17
C GLY A 127 13.54 -45.92 -9.55
N GLN A 128 13.20 -46.84 -8.64
CA GLN A 128 11.90 -46.84 -7.94
C GLN A 128 11.71 -45.58 -7.09
N THR A 129 12.78 -45.10 -6.44
CA THR A 129 12.75 -43.90 -5.61
C THR A 129 12.62 -42.64 -6.46
N VAL A 130 13.37 -42.54 -7.57
CA VAL A 130 13.26 -41.42 -8.52
C VAL A 130 11.87 -41.35 -9.14
N ASP A 131 11.29 -42.47 -9.57
CA ASP A 131 9.93 -42.49 -10.12
C ASP A 131 8.88 -42.14 -9.05
N GLY A 132 9.12 -42.53 -7.79
CA GLY A 132 8.32 -42.10 -6.64
C GLY A 132 8.38 -40.59 -6.42
N ILE A 133 9.58 -40.00 -6.43
CA ILE A 133 9.80 -38.55 -6.34
C ILE A 133 9.12 -37.81 -7.50
N LEU A 134 9.15 -38.36 -8.73
CA LEU A 134 8.50 -37.77 -9.91
C LEU A 134 6.97 -37.93 -9.92
N LYS A 135 6.41 -38.90 -9.21
CA LYS A 135 4.95 -39.09 -9.10
C LYS A 135 4.34 -38.43 -7.87
N ALA A 136 5.12 -38.20 -6.83
CA ALA A 136 4.65 -37.53 -5.63
C ALA A 136 4.11 -36.13 -5.96
N ASN A 137 3.05 -35.73 -5.25
CA ASN A 137 2.61 -34.35 -5.27
C ASN A 137 3.74 -33.49 -4.69
N THR A 138 4.05 -32.38 -5.36
CA THR A 138 5.02 -31.41 -4.86
C THR A 138 4.46 -30.74 -3.62
N PHE A 139 5.33 -30.19 -2.78
CA PHE A 139 4.88 -29.37 -1.64
C PHE A 139 3.91 -28.27 -2.10
N ALA A 140 4.25 -27.51 -3.14
CA ALA A 140 3.37 -26.46 -3.67
C ALA A 140 2.03 -27.02 -4.16
N ARG A 141 2.02 -28.16 -4.87
CA ARG A 141 0.78 -28.79 -5.35
C ARG A 141 -0.05 -29.36 -4.21
N GLN A 142 0.56 -29.93 -3.17
CA GLN A 142 -0.16 -30.40 -1.98
C GLN A 142 -0.83 -29.23 -1.25
N GLU A 143 -0.12 -28.12 -1.10
CA GLU A 143 -0.66 -26.92 -0.45
C GLU A 143 -1.72 -26.22 -1.32
N GLU A 144 -1.55 -26.19 -2.64
CA GLU A 144 -2.62 -25.79 -3.57
C GLU A 144 -3.84 -26.71 -3.41
N VAL A 145 -3.69 -28.03 -3.48
CA VAL A 145 -4.82 -28.97 -3.44
C VAL A 145 -5.58 -28.88 -2.11
N LYS A 146 -4.88 -28.82 -0.96
CA LYS A 146 -5.49 -28.57 0.35
C LYS A 146 -6.23 -27.23 0.43
N ALA A 147 -5.80 -26.26 -0.37
CA ALA A 147 -6.42 -24.94 -0.44
C ALA A 147 -7.63 -24.85 -1.39
N TRP A 148 -7.69 -25.71 -2.41
CA TRP A 148 -8.87 -25.86 -3.28
C TRP A 148 -9.97 -26.68 -2.59
N GLU A 149 -9.62 -27.51 -1.61
CA GLU A 149 -10.55 -28.06 -0.63
C GLU A 149 -10.97 -26.94 0.34
N LEU A 150 -11.74 -25.96 -0.16
CA LEU A 150 -12.75 -25.34 0.71
C LEU A 150 -13.57 -26.52 1.22
N GLU A 151 -13.32 -26.98 2.45
CA GLU A 151 -14.20 -27.91 3.16
C GLU A 151 -15.52 -27.18 3.41
N MET A 152 -16.32 -27.01 2.35
CA MET A 152 -17.72 -26.69 2.49
C MET A 152 -18.33 -27.91 3.17
N THR A 153 -18.60 -27.78 4.45
CA THR A 153 -19.14 -28.86 5.25
C THR A 153 -20.66 -28.90 5.10
N ALA A 154 -21.23 -30.09 5.14
CA ALA A 154 -22.67 -30.23 5.33
C ALA A 154 -23.04 -29.73 6.73
N CYS A 155 -24.17 -29.05 6.86
CA CYS A 155 -24.73 -28.67 8.16
C CYS A 155 -25.90 -29.60 8.53
N GLU A 156 -26.37 -29.53 9.76
CA GLU A 156 -27.53 -30.30 10.22
C GLU A 156 -28.75 -30.08 9.31
N HIS A 157 -28.96 -28.84 8.82
CA HIS A 157 -30.09 -28.50 7.96
C HIS A 157 -30.02 -29.13 6.55
N THR A 158 -28.82 -29.43 6.03
CA THR A 158 -28.66 -30.16 4.76
C THR A 158 -28.75 -31.67 4.96
N LEU A 159 -28.23 -32.19 6.09
CA LEU A 159 -28.23 -33.63 6.40
C LEU A 159 -29.61 -34.14 6.83
N CYS A 160 -30.37 -33.32 7.54
CA CYS A 160 -31.70 -33.64 8.06
C CYS A 160 -32.81 -32.93 7.28
N LEU A 161 -32.57 -32.60 6.00
CA LEU A 161 -33.53 -31.85 5.19
C LEU A 161 -34.80 -32.66 4.92
N GLU A 162 -35.93 -32.22 5.46
CA GLU A 162 -37.24 -32.79 5.14
C GLU A 162 -37.88 -32.02 3.99
N GLN A 163 -38.18 -32.71 2.88
CA GLN A 163 -38.84 -32.10 1.72
C GLN A 163 -40.37 -32.23 1.81
N ALA A 164 -41.09 -31.17 1.49
CA ALA A 164 -42.54 -31.15 1.35
C ALA A 164 -43.00 -32.09 0.20
N GLN A 165 -44.32 -32.31 0.06
CA GLN A 165 -44.86 -33.24 -0.93
C GLN A 165 -44.34 -32.93 -2.35
N GLY A 166 -43.66 -33.91 -2.95
CA GLY A 166 -42.98 -33.76 -4.23
C GLY A 166 -43.94 -33.46 -5.39
N ARG A 167 -43.50 -32.59 -6.31
CA ARG A 167 -44.21 -32.24 -7.54
C ARG A 167 -43.22 -32.15 -8.71
N GLN A 168 -43.68 -32.43 -9.92
CA GLN A 168 -42.89 -32.22 -11.13
C GLN A 168 -42.92 -30.73 -11.50
N ILE A 169 -41.77 -30.05 -11.38
CA ILE A 169 -41.62 -28.66 -11.82
C ILE A 169 -41.30 -28.67 -13.31
N SER A 170 -42.11 -28.00 -14.12
CA SER A 170 -41.88 -27.96 -15.57
C SER A 170 -40.64 -27.11 -15.88
N SER A 171 -39.88 -27.47 -16.91
CA SER A 171 -38.64 -26.74 -17.25
C SER A 171 -38.86 -25.26 -17.57
N GLY A 172 -40.10 -24.85 -17.92
CA GLY A 172 -40.47 -23.45 -18.13
C GLY A 172 -40.62 -22.65 -16.83
N ASP A 173 -41.00 -23.30 -15.73
CA ASP A 173 -41.19 -22.68 -14.42
C ASP A 173 -39.85 -22.43 -13.69
N LEU A 174 -38.76 -23.02 -14.19
CA LEU A 174 -37.39 -22.80 -13.69
C LEU A 174 -36.70 -21.60 -14.37
N GLY A 175 -37.40 -20.90 -15.26
CA GLY A 175 -36.84 -19.83 -16.09
C GLY A 175 -37.00 -18.41 -15.54
N HIS A 176 -37.75 -18.21 -14.46
CA HIS A 176 -37.92 -16.90 -13.82
C HIS A 176 -38.30 -17.03 -12.34
N CYS A 177 -38.06 -15.97 -11.56
CA CYS A 177 -38.45 -15.87 -10.16
C CYS A 177 -39.98 -15.95 -10.00
N ALA A 178 -40.47 -16.63 -8.96
CA ALA A 178 -41.91 -16.76 -8.70
C ALA A 178 -42.60 -15.42 -8.35
N GLN A 179 -41.82 -14.40 -7.97
CA GLN A 179 -42.32 -13.10 -7.50
C GLN A 179 -41.88 -11.92 -8.40
N CYS A 180 -41.00 -12.13 -9.38
CA CYS A 180 -40.59 -11.10 -10.33
C CYS A 180 -40.08 -11.68 -11.67
N ASP A 181 -39.84 -10.82 -12.66
CA ASP A 181 -39.45 -11.24 -14.01
C ASP A 181 -37.95 -11.56 -14.19
N LEU A 182 -37.18 -11.66 -13.09
CA LEU A 182 -35.76 -12.00 -13.15
C LEU A 182 -35.57 -13.45 -13.60
N LYS A 183 -34.67 -13.67 -14.56
CA LYS A 183 -34.38 -14.97 -15.19
C LYS A 183 -33.01 -15.53 -14.82
N GLU A 184 -32.22 -14.76 -14.09
CA GLU A 184 -30.84 -15.06 -13.68
C GLU A 184 -30.74 -14.97 -12.16
N ASN A 185 -29.72 -15.60 -11.56
CA ASN A 185 -29.50 -15.63 -10.12
C ASN A 185 -30.71 -16.22 -9.35
N LEU A 186 -31.20 -17.37 -9.81
CA LEU A 186 -32.38 -18.04 -9.26
C LEU A 186 -32.00 -19.13 -8.26
N TRP A 187 -32.61 -19.07 -7.09
CA TRP A 187 -32.39 -19.96 -5.94
C TRP A 187 -33.65 -20.80 -5.68
N LEU A 188 -33.50 -22.11 -5.82
CA LEU A 188 -34.55 -23.09 -5.58
C LEU A 188 -34.48 -23.56 -4.12
N CYS A 189 -35.55 -23.33 -3.35
CA CYS A 189 -35.67 -23.87 -2.00
C CYS A 189 -35.79 -25.40 -2.05
N LEU A 190 -34.87 -26.11 -1.40
CA LEU A 190 -34.85 -27.58 -1.44
C LEU A 190 -36.00 -28.21 -0.64
N THR A 191 -36.56 -27.49 0.35
CA THR A 191 -37.68 -27.96 1.16
C THR A 191 -39.02 -27.95 0.42
N CYS A 192 -39.33 -26.91 -0.37
CA CYS A 192 -40.67 -26.74 -0.96
C CYS A 192 -40.69 -26.51 -2.47
N GLY A 193 -39.53 -26.40 -3.12
CA GLY A 193 -39.43 -26.14 -4.55
C GLY A 193 -39.93 -24.76 -4.97
N ASN A 194 -39.88 -23.76 -4.07
CA ASN A 194 -40.10 -22.35 -4.42
C ASN A 194 -38.85 -21.77 -5.09
N LEU A 195 -39.03 -20.94 -6.11
CA LEU A 195 -37.94 -20.33 -6.87
C LEU A 195 -37.91 -18.82 -6.64
N GLY A 196 -36.89 -18.34 -5.93
CA GLY A 196 -36.69 -16.92 -5.63
C GLY A 196 -35.43 -16.37 -6.26
N CYS A 197 -35.42 -15.10 -6.66
CA CYS A 197 -34.18 -14.43 -7.06
C CYS A 197 -33.28 -14.15 -5.85
N GLY A 198 -31.97 -14.17 -6.09
CA GLY A 198 -30.94 -13.91 -5.08
C GLY A 198 -30.95 -12.49 -4.52
N ARG A 199 -30.06 -12.23 -3.55
CA ARG A 199 -29.86 -10.90 -2.97
C ARG A 199 -29.28 -9.95 -4.02
N GLN A 200 -29.62 -8.66 -3.93
CA GLN A 200 -28.95 -7.64 -4.75
C GLN A 200 -27.50 -7.50 -4.28
N GLN A 201 -26.54 -7.66 -5.19
CA GLN A 201 -25.12 -7.53 -4.87
C GLN A 201 -24.52 -6.33 -5.61
N HIS A 202 -23.74 -5.51 -4.90
CA HIS A 202 -23.00 -4.37 -5.48
C HIS A 202 -21.86 -4.93 -6.34
N GLY A 203 -22.06 -5.05 -7.66
CA GLY A 203 -21.05 -5.61 -8.56
C GLY A 203 -21.54 -6.39 -9.79
N GLY A 204 -22.85 -6.47 -10.05
CA GLY A 204 -23.35 -6.83 -11.40
C GLY A 204 -24.35 -7.98 -11.51
N LEU A 205 -24.69 -8.70 -10.44
CA LEU A 205 -25.77 -9.70 -10.48
C LEU A 205 -27.12 -9.09 -10.05
N PRO A 206 -28.15 -9.08 -10.92
CA PRO A 206 -29.47 -8.60 -10.54
C PRO A 206 -30.12 -9.54 -9.50
N GLY A 207 -30.84 -8.97 -8.54
CA GLY A 207 -31.51 -9.72 -7.48
C GLY A 207 -32.37 -8.82 -6.61
N ASN A 208 -33.55 -9.31 -6.19
CA ASN A 208 -34.50 -8.58 -5.33
C ASN A 208 -34.70 -9.26 -3.96
N SER A 209 -33.85 -10.21 -3.59
CA SER A 209 -33.87 -10.92 -2.29
C SER A 209 -35.11 -11.79 -2.01
N HIS A 210 -35.95 -12.10 -2.99
CA HIS A 210 -37.13 -12.96 -2.81
C HIS A 210 -36.79 -14.37 -2.28
N GLY A 211 -35.60 -14.91 -2.56
CA GLY A 211 -35.13 -16.16 -1.94
C GLY A 211 -34.97 -16.06 -0.41
N LYS A 212 -34.49 -14.92 0.09
CA LYS A 212 -34.33 -14.65 1.53
C LYS A 212 -35.69 -14.38 2.19
N GLU A 213 -36.56 -13.61 1.54
CA GLU A 213 -37.91 -13.33 2.02
C GLU A 213 -38.75 -14.61 2.16
N HIS A 214 -38.60 -15.53 1.19
CA HIS A 214 -39.18 -16.86 1.28
C HIS A 214 -38.71 -17.61 2.53
N THR A 215 -37.41 -17.62 2.83
CA THR A 215 -36.90 -18.26 4.05
C THR A 215 -37.47 -17.63 5.31
N GLN A 216 -37.57 -16.29 5.38
CA GLN A 216 -38.12 -15.60 6.56
C GLN A 216 -39.60 -15.93 6.81
N THR A 217 -40.38 -16.05 5.74
CA THR A 217 -41.83 -16.33 5.81
C THR A 217 -42.14 -17.80 6.02
N SER A 218 -41.39 -18.70 5.40
CA SER A 218 -41.65 -20.15 5.39
C SER A 218 -40.78 -20.96 6.34
N GLN A 219 -39.73 -20.36 6.92
CA GLN A 219 -38.74 -21.01 7.78
C GLN A 219 -37.99 -22.16 7.08
N HIS A 220 -37.92 -22.15 5.74
CA HIS A 220 -37.17 -23.15 4.98
C HIS A 220 -35.69 -22.75 4.87
N PRO A 221 -34.75 -23.52 5.45
CA PRO A 221 -33.38 -23.04 5.65
C PRO A 221 -32.47 -23.16 4.43
N VAL A 222 -32.71 -24.10 3.50
CA VAL A 222 -31.73 -24.45 2.45
C VAL A 222 -32.26 -24.15 1.04
N ALA A 223 -31.43 -23.48 0.23
CA ALA A 223 -31.69 -23.25 -1.19
C ALA A 223 -30.47 -23.54 -2.07
N VAL A 224 -30.70 -23.98 -3.30
CA VAL A 224 -29.68 -24.27 -4.32
C VAL A 224 -29.78 -23.31 -5.50
N LYS A 225 -28.66 -22.82 -6.01
CA LYS A 225 -28.63 -21.93 -7.18
C LYS A 225 -28.71 -22.72 -8.48
N LEU A 226 -29.72 -22.44 -9.31
CA LEU A 226 -29.98 -23.24 -10.51
C LEU A 226 -28.89 -23.12 -11.60
N GLY A 227 -28.29 -21.93 -11.72
CA GLY A 227 -27.28 -21.64 -12.74
C GLY A 227 -25.92 -22.29 -12.51
N SER A 228 -25.65 -22.78 -11.29
CA SER A 228 -24.38 -23.42 -10.92
C SER A 228 -24.42 -24.95 -10.87
N LEU A 229 -25.56 -25.58 -11.20
CA LEU A 229 -25.66 -27.05 -11.29
C LEU A 229 -24.75 -27.64 -12.38
N THR A 230 -23.96 -28.64 -12.02
CA THR A 230 -23.17 -29.45 -12.94
C THR A 230 -23.70 -30.88 -13.07
N ALA A 231 -23.33 -31.57 -14.15
CA ALA A 231 -23.68 -32.97 -14.37
C ALA A 231 -23.13 -33.93 -13.30
N ASP A 232 -22.08 -33.53 -12.57
CA ASP A 232 -21.46 -34.31 -11.49
C ASP A 232 -22.20 -34.17 -10.15
N GLY A 233 -23.27 -33.37 -10.09
CA GLY A 233 -24.08 -33.17 -8.89
C GLY A 233 -23.55 -32.08 -7.95
N ASN A 234 -22.65 -31.21 -8.42
CA ASN A 234 -22.19 -30.04 -7.67
C ASN A 234 -23.03 -28.81 -8.01
N ALA A 235 -23.39 -28.02 -7.00
CA ALA A 235 -24.09 -26.75 -7.16
C ALA A 235 -23.82 -25.84 -5.94
N ASP A 236 -24.02 -24.53 -6.10
CA ASP A 236 -23.92 -23.60 -4.97
C ASP A 236 -25.17 -23.75 -4.10
N ILE A 237 -24.99 -24.12 -2.83
CA ILE A 237 -26.06 -24.27 -1.84
C ILE A 237 -25.83 -23.29 -0.70
N TYR A 238 -26.89 -22.59 -0.33
CA TYR A 238 -26.88 -21.64 0.77
C TYR A 238 -27.84 -22.08 1.87
N CYS A 239 -27.34 -22.13 3.10
CA CYS A 239 -28.15 -22.35 4.29
C CYS A 239 -28.41 -21.01 4.98
N TYR A 240 -29.62 -20.47 4.85
CA TYR A 240 -30.05 -19.23 5.48
C TYR A 240 -30.15 -19.31 7.01
N ALA A 241 -30.26 -20.51 7.60
CA ALA A 241 -30.23 -20.69 9.05
C ALA A 241 -28.80 -20.59 9.60
N CYS A 242 -27.80 -21.04 8.84
CA CYS A 242 -26.38 -20.89 9.19
C CYS A 242 -25.77 -19.58 8.66
N ASP A 243 -26.49 -18.87 7.79
CA ASP A 243 -26.03 -17.72 6.98
C ASP A 243 -24.71 -18.00 6.22
N GLU A 244 -24.50 -19.26 5.81
CA GLU A 244 -23.27 -19.76 5.18
C GLU A 244 -23.54 -20.70 3.98
N GLU A 245 -22.57 -20.80 3.07
CA GLU A 245 -22.57 -21.79 1.98
C GLU A 245 -22.22 -23.18 2.52
N ARG A 246 -22.94 -24.21 2.04
CA ARG A 246 -22.86 -25.59 2.56
C ARG A 246 -22.85 -26.59 1.42
N ILE A 247 -22.50 -27.84 1.71
CA ILE A 247 -22.70 -28.96 0.78
C ILE A 247 -23.90 -29.78 1.21
N ASP A 248 -24.65 -30.27 0.24
CA ASP A 248 -25.68 -31.27 0.44
C ASP A 248 -25.23 -32.58 -0.24
N PRO A 249 -24.82 -33.60 0.55
CA PRO A 249 -24.39 -34.89 0.02
C PRO A 249 -25.47 -35.61 -0.81
N GLU A 250 -26.75 -35.29 -0.57
CA GLU A 250 -27.90 -35.93 -1.20
C GLU A 250 -28.60 -35.02 -2.22
N LEU A 251 -27.91 -33.97 -2.69
CA LEU A 251 -28.45 -33.00 -3.66
C LEU A 251 -29.10 -33.65 -4.89
N PRO A 252 -28.50 -34.69 -5.55
CA PRO A 252 -29.15 -35.35 -6.67
C PRO A 252 -30.51 -35.97 -6.32
N GLN A 253 -30.67 -36.50 -5.10
CA GLN A 253 -31.94 -37.05 -4.63
C GLN A 253 -32.95 -35.93 -4.37
N HIS A 254 -32.52 -34.85 -3.71
CA HIS A 254 -33.38 -33.70 -3.42
C HIS A 254 -33.88 -32.97 -4.68
N LEU A 255 -33.06 -32.90 -5.73
CA LEU A 255 -33.45 -32.33 -7.02
C LEU A 255 -34.40 -33.24 -7.80
N LYS A 256 -34.15 -34.56 -7.76
CA LYS A 256 -35.00 -35.56 -8.40
C LYS A 256 -36.43 -35.56 -7.82
N HIS A 257 -36.58 -35.27 -6.54
CA HIS A 257 -37.89 -35.09 -5.87
C HIS A 257 -38.76 -34.02 -6.53
N TRP A 258 -38.14 -32.97 -7.10
CA TRP A 258 -38.81 -31.91 -7.84
C TRP A 258 -38.91 -32.16 -9.36
N GLY A 259 -38.44 -33.32 -9.84
CA GLY A 259 -38.40 -33.65 -11.26
C GLY A 259 -37.25 -33.00 -12.04
N ILE A 260 -36.21 -32.52 -11.36
CA ILE A 260 -35.06 -31.87 -11.99
C ILE A 260 -33.99 -32.94 -12.28
N ASP A 261 -33.79 -33.25 -13.56
CA ASP A 261 -32.69 -34.12 -14.01
C ASP A 261 -31.41 -33.28 -14.20
N ILE A 262 -30.32 -33.78 -13.64
CA ILE A 262 -28.99 -33.16 -13.67
C ILE A 262 -28.15 -33.64 -14.86
N THR A 263 -28.57 -34.71 -15.54
CA THR A 263 -27.79 -35.31 -16.64
C THR A 263 -27.65 -34.34 -17.83
N GLY A 264 -26.41 -34.04 -18.20
CA GLY A 264 -26.09 -33.16 -19.33
C GLY A 264 -26.22 -31.65 -19.05
N ARG A 265 -26.47 -31.23 -17.81
CA ARG A 265 -26.41 -29.81 -17.45
C ARG A 265 -24.98 -29.31 -17.40
N VAL A 266 -24.77 -28.17 -18.05
CA VAL A 266 -23.52 -27.41 -18.02
C VAL A 266 -23.78 -26.14 -17.23
N LYS A 267 -22.85 -25.78 -16.36
CA LYS A 267 -22.90 -24.54 -15.58
C LYS A 267 -23.13 -23.34 -16.49
N THR A 268 -24.21 -22.60 -16.26
CA THR A 268 -24.61 -21.43 -17.08
C THR A 268 -24.33 -20.10 -16.40
N GLU A 269 -24.18 -20.11 -15.08
CA GLU A 269 -23.83 -18.93 -14.28
C GLU A 269 -22.57 -19.22 -13.47
N GLN A 270 -21.67 -18.25 -13.42
CA GLN A 270 -20.50 -18.33 -12.57
C GLN A 270 -20.89 -18.34 -11.08
N SER A 271 -20.17 -19.11 -10.28
CA SER A 271 -20.28 -19.01 -8.82
C SER A 271 -19.69 -17.68 -8.34
N LEU A 272 -20.01 -17.25 -7.11
CA LEU A 272 -19.42 -16.04 -6.53
C LEU A 272 -17.89 -16.12 -6.49
N THR A 273 -17.36 -17.30 -6.20
CA THR A 273 -15.92 -17.58 -6.22
C THR A 273 -15.33 -17.42 -7.63
N GLU A 274 -16.01 -17.90 -8.67
CA GLU A 274 -15.56 -17.74 -10.06
C GLU A 274 -15.63 -16.29 -10.53
N MET A 275 -16.67 -15.55 -10.13
CA MET A 275 -16.75 -14.11 -10.40
C MET A 275 -15.65 -13.34 -9.66
N GLN A 276 -15.34 -13.72 -8.42
CA GLN A 276 -14.20 -13.17 -7.67
C GLN A 276 -12.87 -13.49 -8.36
N ILE A 277 -12.68 -14.73 -8.84
CA ILE A 277 -11.51 -15.14 -9.62
C ILE A 277 -11.43 -14.31 -10.91
N ASP A 278 -12.50 -14.19 -11.68
CA ASP A 278 -12.53 -13.40 -12.92
C ASP A 278 -12.27 -11.90 -12.66
N GLN A 279 -12.82 -11.34 -11.58
CA GLN A 279 -12.50 -9.99 -11.14
C GLN A 279 -11.01 -9.86 -10.77
N ASN A 280 -10.46 -10.79 -10.00
CA ASN A 280 -9.04 -10.79 -9.63
C ASN A 280 -8.13 -10.91 -10.86
N MET A 281 -8.46 -11.81 -11.80
CA MET A 281 -7.79 -11.93 -13.09
C MET A 281 -7.88 -10.62 -13.88
N SER A 282 -9.03 -9.92 -13.86
CA SER A 282 -9.17 -8.61 -14.52
C SER A 282 -8.29 -7.51 -13.90
N TRP A 283 -8.04 -7.57 -12.57
CA TRP A 283 -7.15 -6.65 -11.87
C TRP A 283 -5.67 -6.95 -12.15
N GLU A 284 -5.32 -8.23 -12.35
CA GLU A 284 -3.99 -8.67 -12.79
C GLU A 284 -3.58 -8.03 -14.12
N PHE A 285 -4.53 -7.72 -15.02
CA PHE A 285 -4.27 -7.10 -16.32
C PHE A 285 -4.08 -5.57 -16.31
N ARG A 286 -4.48 -4.86 -15.24
CA ARG A 286 -4.32 -3.40 -15.15
C ARG A 286 -2.91 -2.99 -14.67
N MET A 287 -1.90 -3.33 -15.46
CA MET A 287 -0.61 -2.60 -15.47
C MET A 287 -0.70 -1.36 -16.35
N GLU A 288 -1.89 -0.77 -16.37
CA GLU A 288 -2.25 0.42 -17.10
C GLU A 288 -2.66 1.46 -16.07
N ASP A 289 -2.31 2.72 -16.33
CA ASP A 289 -2.78 3.84 -15.52
C ASP A 289 -4.32 4.02 -15.64
N GLU A 290 -4.88 5.02 -14.98
CA GLU A 290 -6.32 5.33 -15.05
C GLU A 290 -6.83 5.63 -16.48
N LYS A 291 -5.92 5.75 -17.46
CA LYS A 291 -6.18 6.09 -18.86
C LYS A 291 -5.86 4.94 -19.84
N GLY A 292 -5.46 3.76 -19.35
CA GLY A 292 -5.14 2.61 -20.21
C GLY A 292 -3.70 2.56 -20.76
N GLN A 293 -2.78 3.40 -20.26
CA GLN A 293 -1.38 3.40 -20.70
C GLN A 293 -0.52 2.48 -19.83
N ARG A 294 0.26 1.60 -20.47
CA ARG A 294 1.11 0.60 -19.79
C ARG A 294 2.28 1.23 -19.03
N LEU A 295 2.45 0.85 -17.76
CA LEU A 295 3.51 1.36 -16.88
C LEU A 295 4.90 0.79 -17.27
N LYS A 296 5.97 1.60 -17.14
CA LYS A 296 7.37 1.20 -17.43
C LYS A 296 7.82 0.07 -16.47
N PRO A 297 8.17 -1.14 -16.96
CA PRO A 297 8.66 -2.22 -16.12
C PRO A 297 10.01 -1.89 -15.46
N LEU A 298 10.21 -2.36 -14.23
CA LEU A 298 11.46 -2.23 -13.48
C LEU A 298 12.09 -3.62 -13.23
N PHE A 299 13.41 -3.67 -13.27
CA PHE A 299 14.22 -4.89 -13.14
C PHE A 299 15.46 -4.63 -12.28
N GLY A 300 16.08 -5.69 -11.79
CA GLY A 300 17.32 -5.64 -11.01
C GLY A 300 17.12 -5.82 -9.50
N ALA A 301 18.17 -5.53 -8.75
CA ALA A 301 18.20 -5.68 -7.30
C ALA A 301 17.11 -4.83 -6.63
N GLY A 302 16.30 -5.45 -5.77
CA GLY A 302 15.19 -4.78 -5.10
C GLY A 302 13.96 -4.52 -5.98
N PHE A 303 13.94 -4.96 -7.24
CA PHE A 303 12.80 -4.84 -8.16
C PHE A 303 12.20 -6.20 -8.55
N THR A 304 12.31 -7.19 -7.68
CA THR A 304 11.75 -8.53 -7.91
C THR A 304 10.29 -8.61 -7.48
N GLY A 305 9.40 -9.10 -8.33
CA GLY A 305 7.97 -9.32 -8.04
C GLY A 305 7.69 -10.68 -7.38
N LEU A 306 6.51 -10.82 -6.78
CA LEU A 306 6.05 -12.05 -6.10
C LEU A 306 4.83 -12.61 -6.84
N LYS A 307 4.93 -13.83 -7.33
CA LYS A 307 3.84 -14.53 -8.04
C LYS A 307 2.63 -14.71 -7.13
N ASN A 308 1.44 -14.50 -7.67
CA ASN A 308 0.19 -14.79 -6.96
C ASN A 308 -0.01 -16.31 -6.80
N LEU A 309 -0.22 -16.77 -5.57
CA LEU A 309 -0.43 -18.18 -5.18
C LEU A 309 -1.91 -18.49 -4.91
N GLY A 310 -2.82 -17.79 -5.59
CA GLY A 310 -4.25 -17.79 -5.28
C GLY A 310 -4.56 -16.86 -4.12
N ASN A 311 -5.13 -15.69 -4.43
CA ASN A 311 -5.51 -14.64 -3.48
C ASN A 311 -4.37 -14.15 -2.56
N SER A 312 -3.10 -14.37 -2.91
CA SER A 312 -1.97 -14.03 -2.02
C SER A 312 -1.45 -12.59 -2.16
N CYS A 313 -2.19 -11.72 -2.85
CA CYS A 313 -1.77 -10.32 -3.10
C CYS A 313 -1.58 -9.52 -1.79
N TYR A 314 -2.34 -9.84 -0.73
CA TYR A 314 -2.19 -9.25 0.59
C TYR A 314 -0.82 -9.59 1.20
N LEU A 315 -0.40 -10.86 1.12
CA LEU A 315 0.91 -11.34 1.53
C LEU A 315 2.02 -10.69 0.72
N ASN A 316 1.86 -10.67 -0.60
CA ASN A 316 2.85 -10.10 -1.50
C ASN A 316 3.11 -8.61 -1.19
N SER A 317 2.05 -7.83 -1.01
CA SER A 317 2.15 -6.39 -0.72
C SER A 317 2.81 -6.07 0.62
N VAL A 318 2.49 -6.86 1.67
CA VAL A 318 3.11 -6.72 3.00
C VAL A 318 4.59 -7.08 2.96
N LEU A 319 4.93 -8.22 2.36
CA LEU A 319 6.32 -8.67 2.24
C LEU A 319 7.17 -7.68 1.46
N GLN A 320 6.68 -7.17 0.32
CA GLN A 320 7.40 -6.15 -0.46
C GLN A 320 7.66 -4.89 0.36
N SER A 321 6.67 -4.45 1.16
CA SER A 321 6.79 -3.27 2.01
C SER A 321 7.80 -3.46 3.14
N LEU A 322 7.78 -4.61 3.82
CA LEU A 322 8.71 -4.91 4.90
C LEU A 322 10.16 -5.00 4.41
N PHE A 323 10.42 -5.74 3.33
CA PHE A 323 11.77 -5.91 2.79
C PHE A 323 12.32 -4.65 2.08
N ALA A 324 11.50 -3.61 1.91
CA ALA A 324 11.97 -2.29 1.50
C ALA A 324 12.55 -1.45 2.65
N MET A 325 12.32 -1.87 3.90
CA MET A 325 12.86 -1.22 5.09
C MET A 325 14.27 -1.74 5.38
N PRO A 326 15.27 -0.88 5.66
CA PRO A 326 16.64 -1.30 5.96
C PRO A 326 16.74 -2.33 7.08
N GLU A 327 15.92 -2.19 8.12
CA GLU A 327 15.90 -3.05 9.31
C GLU A 327 15.61 -4.52 8.96
N PHE A 328 14.66 -4.75 8.05
CA PHE A 328 14.31 -6.08 7.55
C PHE A 328 15.32 -6.56 6.50
N ALA A 329 15.73 -5.67 5.60
CA ALA A 329 16.71 -5.99 4.56
C ALA A 329 18.04 -6.46 5.19
N GLU A 330 18.61 -5.71 6.12
CA GLU A 330 19.89 -6.04 6.78
C GLU A 330 19.79 -7.28 7.70
N ARG A 331 18.62 -7.51 8.30
CA ARG A 331 18.39 -8.67 9.15
C ARG A 331 18.40 -9.98 8.37
N TYR A 332 17.79 -10.00 7.19
CA TYR A 332 17.50 -11.23 6.43
C TYR A 332 18.30 -11.38 5.13
N TYR A 333 18.75 -10.31 4.49
CA TYR A 333 19.61 -10.39 3.31
C TYR A 333 21.09 -10.41 3.70
N ARG A 334 21.60 -11.64 3.92
CA ARG A 334 23.00 -11.90 4.27
C ARG A 334 23.61 -12.95 3.34
N PRO A 335 23.96 -12.58 2.10
CA PRO A 335 24.42 -13.53 1.09
C PRO A 335 25.76 -14.21 1.43
N GLU A 336 26.57 -13.60 2.29
CA GLU A 336 27.88 -14.11 2.71
C GLU A 336 27.83 -15.05 3.94
N ASP A 337 26.69 -15.10 4.66
CA ASP A 337 26.54 -15.93 5.85
C ASP A 337 26.28 -17.39 5.46
N SER A 338 27.08 -18.32 5.98
CA SER A 338 26.81 -19.76 5.81
C SER A 338 25.56 -20.17 6.59
N THR A 339 24.65 -20.91 5.96
CA THR A 339 23.49 -21.47 6.65
C THR A 339 23.89 -22.55 7.64
N PRO A 340 23.42 -22.49 8.90
CA PRO A 340 23.69 -23.53 9.90
C PRO A 340 23.04 -24.85 9.47
N PRO A 341 23.52 -26.00 9.96
CA PRO A 341 22.95 -27.30 9.63
C PRO A 341 21.54 -27.42 10.23
N ILE A 342 20.53 -27.30 9.37
CA ILE A 342 19.11 -27.37 9.73
C ILE A 342 18.49 -28.62 9.12
N THR A 343 17.80 -29.40 9.94
CA THR A 343 17.19 -30.67 9.52
C THR A 343 16.07 -30.48 8.51
N LYS A 344 15.23 -29.44 8.69
CA LYS A 344 14.08 -29.12 7.85
C LYS A 344 14.02 -27.65 7.47
N PRO A 345 14.80 -27.20 6.46
CA PRO A 345 14.90 -25.78 6.13
C PRO A 345 13.58 -25.15 5.64
N ALA A 346 12.69 -25.94 5.03
CA ALA A 346 11.38 -25.49 4.59
C ALA A 346 10.39 -25.23 5.75
N GLU A 347 10.65 -25.79 6.93
CA GLU A 347 9.82 -25.60 8.14
C GLU A 347 10.34 -24.49 9.06
N ASP A 348 11.44 -23.82 8.67
CA ASP A 348 12.11 -22.82 9.49
C ASP A 348 11.81 -21.39 9.02
N LEU A 349 11.19 -20.59 9.89
CA LEU A 349 10.76 -19.23 9.54
C LEU A 349 11.93 -18.30 9.21
N GLU A 350 13.03 -18.37 9.97
CA GLU A 350 14.22 -17.54 9.75
C GLU A 350 14.87 -17.87 8.39
N VAL A 351 14.99 -19.15 8.04
CA VAL A 351 15.47 -19.59 6.72
C VAL A 351 14.55 -19.11 5.61
N GLN A 352 13.23 -19.25 5.75
CA GLN A 352 12.30 -18.83 4.70
C GLN A 352 12.28 -17.30 4.53
N LEU A 353 12.45 -16.51 5.61
CA LEU A 353 12.61 -15.06 5.53
C LEU A 353 13.95 -14.65 4.91
N ARG A 354 15.04 -15.37 5.18
CA ARG A 354 16.34 -15.15 4.49
C ARG A 354 16.28 -15.51 3.01
N LYS A 355 15.64 -16.64 2.68
CA LYS A 355 15.35 -17.06 1.30
C LYS A 355 14.57 -15.95 0.57
N LEU A 356 13.56 -15.36 1.23
CA LEU A 356 12.80 -14.25 0.70
C LEU A 356 13.63 -12.99 0.50
N GLY A 357 14.41 -12.58 1.50
CA GLY A 357 15.28 -11.40 1.41
C GLY A 357 16.28 -11.51 0.27
N ASP A 358 16.92 -12.67 0.13
CA ASP A 358 17.79 -12.95 -1.00
C ASP A 358 17.05 -12.95 -2.34
N GLY A 359 15.86 -13.53 -2.40
CA GLY A 359 15.01 -13.51 -3.58
C GLY A 359 14.69 -12.09 -4.05
N LEU A 360 14.26 -11.22 -3.13
CA LEU A 360 13.82 -9.86 -3.44
C LEU A 360 14.99 -8.92 -3.75
N LEU A 361 16.06 -8.98 -2.96
CA LEU A 361 17.12 -7.95 -2.93
C LEU A 361 18.34 -8.29 -3.78
N SER A 362 18.59 -9.56 -4.12
CA SER A 362 19.80 -9.95 -4.88
C SER A 362 19.80 -9.52 -6.35
N GLY A 363 18.61 -9.29 -6.94
CA GLY A 363 18.46 -8.97 -8.37
C GLY A 363 18.63 -10.16 -9.32
N ARG A 364 18.88 -11.37 -8.79
CA ARG A 364 19.01 -12.61 -9.59
C ARG A 364 17.70 -13.01 -10.26
N TYR A 365 16.57 -12.69 -9.61
CA TYR A 365 15.24 -13.10 -10.06
C TYR A 365 14.42 -11.94 -10.65
N GLY A 366 14.83 -10.69 -10.41
CA GLY A 366 14.26 -9.49 -11.02
C GLY A 366 14.75 -9.22 -12.45
N GLN A 367 14.87 -10.27 -13.27
CA GLN A 367 15.30 -10.16 -14.67
C GLN A 367 14.06 -10.17 -15.58
N PRO A 368 14.12 -9.54 -16.78
CA PRO A 368 13.08 -9.71 -17.79
C PRO A 368 12.83 -11.19 -18.03
N GLY A 369 11.56 -11.60 -18.05
CA GLY A 369 11.20 -13.01 -18.15
C GLY A 369 11.86 -13.66 -19.37
N SER A 370 12.46 -14.83 -19.18
CA SER A 370 13.04 -15.62 -20.26
C SER A 370 12.01 -16.46 -21.03
N SER A 371 10.70 -16.23 -20.86
CA SER A 371 9.65 -17.10 -21.40
C SER A 371 8.68 -16.40 -22.35
N ASP A 372 8.77 -16.77 -23.63
CA ASP A 372 7.66 -17.36 -24.41
C ASP A 372 6.37 -16.56 -24.66
N VAL A 373 6.39 -15.23 -24.59
CA VAL A 373 5.51 -14.41 -25.44
C VAL A 373 6.41 -13.83 -26.52
N GLN A 374 6.36 -14.39 -27.74
CA GLN A 374 6.77 -13.57 -28.88
C GLN A 374 5.86 -12.35 -28.84
N ALA A 375 6.44 -11.21 -28.45
CA ALA A 375 6.09 -9.96 -29.09
C ALA A 375 5.90 -10.29 -30.57
N SER A 376 4.68 -10.12 -31.09
CA SER A 376 4.47 -10.12 -32.53
C SER A 376 5.59 -9.30 -33.16
N GLU A 377 6.13 -9.73 -34.30
CA GLU A 377 7.22 -9.03 -35.02
C GLU A 377 6.91 -7.54 -35.32
N GLU A 378 5.72 -7.05 -34.95
CA GLU A 378 5.24 -5.67 -35.05
C GLU A 378 5.33 -4.83 -33.75
N THR A 379 5.75 -5.36 -32.58
CA THR A 379 5.80 -4.57 -31.33
C THR A 379 7.05 -4.86 -30.47
N ASN A 380 7.94 -3.89 -30.26
CA ASN A 380 9.08 -3.97 -29.33
C ASN A 380 8.62 -3.94 -27.86
N GLU A 381 8.02 -5.02 -27.34
CA GLU A 381 7.62 -5.10 -25.93
C GLU A 381 8.63 -5.90 -25.09
N THR A 382 9.09 -5.32 -23.98
CA THR A 382 9.93 -6.02 -22.99
C THR A 382 9.07 -6.93 -22.12
N PRO A 383 9.35 -8.24 -22.03
CA PRO A 383 8.56 -9.16 -21.21
C PRO A 383 8.72 -8.87 -19.70
N TRP A 384 7.63 -9.01 -18.95
CA TRP A 384 7.64 -8.94 -17.48
C TRP A 384 8.48 -10.07 -16.89
N GLN A 385 8.95 -9.86 -15.66
CA GLN A 385 9.66 -10.89 -14.89
C GLN A 385 8.73 -12.06 -14.52
N ALA A 386 9.30 -13.25 -14.28
CA ALA A 386 8.53 -14.44 -13.92
C ALA A 386 7.96 -14.41 -12.48
N GLY A 387 8.55 -13.57 -11.62
CA GLY A 387 8.20 -13.46 -10.20
C GLY A 387 8.64 -14.65 -9.35
N LEU A 388 8.66 -14.47 -8.03
CA LEU A 388 8.98 -15.50 -7.05
C LEU A 388 7.72 -16.09 -6.44
N ALA A 389 7.70 -17.41 -6.21
CA ALA A 389 6.58 -18.10 -5.56
C ALA A 389 6.93 -18.43 -4.09
N PRO A 390 6.56 -17.60 -3.09
CA PRO A 390 6.91 -17.82 -1.69
C PRO A 390 6.00 -18.86 -0.99
N ALA A 391 5.76 -20.02 -1.62
CA ALA A 391 4.80 -21.02 -1.14
C ALA A 391 5.16 -21.61 0.23
N MET A 392 6.44 -21.93 0.45
CA MET A 392 6.95 -22.43 1.74
C MET A 392 6.72 -21.41 2.87
N LEU A 393 6.99 -20.12 2.61
CA LEU A 393 6.77 -19.06 3.59
C LEU A 393 5.28 -18.86 3.87
N LYS A 394 4.43 -18.83 2.84
CA LYS A 394 2.97 -18.71 2.98
C LYS A 394 2.43 -19.81 3.91
N HIS A 395 2.84 -21.05 3.68
CA HIS A 395 2.46 -22.18 4.53
C HIS A 395 2.89 -21.99 5.98
N LEU A 396 4.12 -21.54 6.24
CA LEU A 396 4.60 -21.33 7.61
C LEU A 396 3.88 -20.21 8.33
N VAL A 397 3.61 -19.10 7.64
CA VAL A 397 2.87 -17.97 8.22
C VAL A 397 1.42 -18.38 8.52
N GLY A 398 0.82 -19.21 7.68
CA GLY A 398 -0.54 -19.72 7.87
C GLY A 398 -0.67 -20.90 8.85
N ARG A 399 0.43 -21.57 9.21
CA ARG A 399 0.38 -22.82 9.99
C ARG A 399 -0.29 -22.60 11.36
N GLY A 400 -1.42 -23.29 11.57
CA GLY A 400 -2.21 -23.19 12.81
C GLY A 400 -3.13 -21.96 12.88
N HIS A 401 -3.13 -21.09 11.87
CA HIS A 401 -3.99 -19.91 11.84
C HIS A 401 -5.26 -20.17 11.03
N ALA A 402 -6.44 -19.94 11.61
CA ALA A 402 -7.72 -20.21 10.97
C ALA A 402 -7.88 -19.51 9.61
N GLU A 403 -7.49 -18.23 9.52
CA GLU A 403 -7.61 -17.45 8.29
C GLU A 403 -6.43 -17.64 7.32
N PHE A 404 -5.19 -17.38 7.75
CA PHE A 404 -4.01 -17.40 6.86
C PHE A 404 -3.57 -18.79 6.39
N SER A 405 -4.09 -19.88 6.97
CA SER A 405 -3.90 -21.23 6.41
C SER A 405 -4.72 -21.47 5.14
N THR A 406 -5.78 -20.68 4.93
CA THR A 406 -6.65 -20.80 3.76
C THR A 406 -6.08 -20.04 2.55
N MET A 407 -6.71 -20.19 1.39
CA MET A 407 -6.43 -19.36 0.21
C MET A 407 -7.56 -18.40 -0.15
N ARG A 408 -8.32 -18.00 0.88
CA ARG A 408 -9.25 -16.88 0.80
C ARG A 408 -8.47 -15.56 0.73
N GLN A 409 -9.16 -14.51 0.30
CA GLN A 409 -8.64 -13.16 0.45
C GLN A 409 -8.63 -12.79 1.92
N GLN A 410 -7.58 -12.09 2.35
CA GLN A 410 -7.38 -11.70 3.74
C GLN A 410 -6.95 -10.24 3.82
N ASP A 411 -7.15 -9.62 4.99
CA ASP A 411 -6.72 -8.25 5.23
C ASP A 411 -5.19 -8.17 5.38
N SER A 412 -4.58 -7.22 4.67
CA SER A 412 -3.13 -7.04 4.68
C SER A 412 -2.60 -6.53 6.03
N PHE A 413 -3.38 -5.74 6.76
CA PHE A 413 -2.94 -5.16 8.02
C PHE A 413 -2.98 -6.20 9.14
N GLU A 414 -4.00 -7.05 9.18
CA GLU A 414 -4.04 -8.20 10.09
C GLU A 414 -2.86 -9.15 9.85
N LEU A 415 -2.54 -9.43 8.58
CA LEU A 415 -1.36 -10.22 8.24
C LEU A 415 -0.05 -9.57 8.72
N LEU A 416 0.10 -8.24 8.55
CA LEU A 416 1.26 -7.51 9.03
C LEU A 416 1.46 -7.74 10.53
N LEU A 417 0.41 -7.56 11.34
CA LEU A 417 0.49 -7.75 12.78
C LEU A 417 0.80 -9.21 13.16
N HIS A 418 0.21 -10.18 12.47
CA HIS A 418 0.51 -11.59 12.65
C HIS A 418 1.97 -11.91 12.34
N LEU A 419 2.51 -11.36 11.24
CA LEU A 419 3.89 -11.58 10.84
C LEU A 419 4.90 -10.94 11.82
N LEU A 420 4.63 -9.73 12.31
CA LEU A 420 5.45 -9.08 13.34
C LEU A 420 5.50 -9.94 14.62
N LYS A 421 4.35 -10.45 15.08
CA LYS A 421 4.27 -11.38 16.23
C LYS A 421 5.08 -12.66 16.01
N LEU A 422 4.97 -13.28 14.83
CA LEU A 422 5.74 -14.48 14.49
C LEU A 422 7.25 -14.21 14.49
N ILE A 423 7.67 -13.06 13.95
CA ILE A 423 9.07 -12.64 13.94
C ILE A 423 9.56 -12.45 15.38
N THR A 424 8.86 -11.68 16.21
CA THR A 424 9.18 -11.50 17.64
C THR A 424 9.31 -12.84 18.38
N ARG A 425 8.37 -13.77 18.16
CA ARG A 425 8.40 -15.12 18.75
C ARG A 425 9.64 -15.92 18.34
N SER A 426 10.07 -15.78 17.09
CA SER A 426 11.22 -16.52 16.55
C SER A 426 12.59 -15.98 16.99
N GLN A 427 12.65 -14.75 17.52
CA GLN A 427 13.93 -14.07 17.81
C GLN A 427 14.79 -14.81 18.82
N SER A 428 14.18 -15.32 19.90
CA SER A 428 14.90 -16.00 20.98
C SER A 428 15.65 -17.24 20.48
N TRP A 429 14.95 -18.06 19.68
CA TRP A 429 15.54 -19.22 19.02
C TRP A 429 16.59 -18.81 17.98
N ALA A 430 16.33 -17.76 17.19
CA ALA A 430 17.27 -17.28 16.17
C ALA A 430 18.59 -16.80 16.80
N ARG A 431 18.55 -16.11 17.95
CA ARG A 431 19.76 -15.69 18.70
C ARG A 431 20.63 -16.86 19.14
N GLY A 432 20.03 -18.03 19.39
CA GLY A 432 20.77 -19.25 19.74
C GLY A 432 21.50 -19.90 18.56
N GLN A 433 21.02 -19.70 17.33
CA GLN A 433 21.56 -20.37 16.13
C GLN A 433 22.34 -19.45 15.18
N TYR A 434 22.03 -18.15 15.15
CA TYR A 434 22.58 -17.19 14.20
C TYR A 434 23.32 -16.06 14.91
N LYS A 435 24.38 -15.54 14.27
CA LYS A 435 25.17 -14.42 14.79
C LYS A 435 24.51 -13.08 14.44
N ASN A 436 24.69 -12.08 15.30
CA ASN A 436 24.25 -10.69 15.08
C ASN A 436 22.76 -10.58 14.74
N VAL A 437 21.90 -11.26 15.50
CA VAL A 437 20.44 -11.21 15.35
C VAL A 437 19.91 -9.93 16.01
N SER A 438 19.51 -8.96 15.20
CA SER A 438 18.70 -7.80 15.63
C SER A 438 17.20 -8.13 15.53
N ASP A 439 16.38 -7.50 16.36
CA ASP A 439 14.92 -7.60 16.19
C ASP A 439 14.44 -6.43 15.32
N PRO A 440 14.05 -6.66 14.05
CA PRO A 440 13.58 -5.57 13.20
C PRO A 440 12.22 -5.04 13.67
N VAL A 441 11.49 -5.76 14.53
CA VAL A 441 10.20 -5.31 15.09
C VAL A 441 10.40 -4.18 16.12
N GLU A 442 11.56 -4.06 16.75
CA GLU A 442 11.87 -2.94 17.65
C GLU A 442 11.73 -1.58 16.95
N SER A 443 11.95 -1.52 15.63
CA SER A 443 11.78 -0.30 14.84
C SER A 443 10.33 0.18 14.73
N PHE A 444 9.35 -0.69 15.00
CA PHE A 444 7.92 -0.40 15.01
C PHE A 444 7.38 -0.05 16.40
N ARG A 445 8.12 -0.38 17.47
CA ARG A 445 7.65 -0.22 18.86
C ARG A 445 7.75 1.21 19.34
N PHE A 446 6.68 1.67 19.98
CA PHE A 446 6.61 2.97 20.62
C PHE A 446 5.64 2.96 21.80
N LEU A 447 5.77 3.96 22.67
CA LEU A 447 4.92 4.12 23.84
C LEU A 447 3.91 5.23 23.58
N MET A 448 2.64 4.95 23.84
CA MET A 448 1.60 5.96 23.94
C MET A 448 1.27 6.23 25.40
N GLU A 449 1.00 7.49 25.73
CA GLU A 449 0.66 7.94 27.06
C GLU A 449 -0.77 8.48 27.06
N GLN A 450 -1.63 7.81 27.82
CA GLN A 450 -3.00 8.22 28.06
C GLN A 450 -3.07 9.07 29.34
N LYS A 451 -3.53 10.30 29.21
CA LYS A 451 -3.81 11.24 30.30
C LYS A 451 -5.30 11.26 30.60
N LEU A 452 -5.65 10.98 31.85
CA LEU A 452 -7.01 11.08 32.38
C LEU A 452 -7.07 12.21 33.41
N GLN A 453 -7.92 13.21 33.21
CA GLN A 453 -8.03 14.38 34.11
C GLN A 453 -9.47 14.59 34.58
N CYS A 454 -9.67 14.71 35.90
CA CYS A 454 -10.99 14.96 36.47
C CYS A 454 -11.48 16.37 36.13
N LEU A 455 -12.75 16.50 35.67
CA LEU A 455 -13.31 17.81 35.33
C LEU A 455 -13.44 18.75 36.53
N SER A 456 -13.82 18.20 37.70
CA SER A 456 -14.07 18.95 38.94
C SER A 456 -12.80 19.27 39.74
N CYS A 457 -12.00 18.26 40.12
CA CYS A 457 -10.82 18.48 40.99
C CYS A 457 -9.50 18.67 40.23
N LYS A 458 -9.52 18.59 38.89
CA LYS A 458 -8.35 18.76 38.00
C LYS A 458 -7.19 17.78 38.21
N ARG A 459 -7.31 16.81 39.12
CA ARG A 459 -6.31 15.76 39.33
C ARG A 459 -6.21 14.83 38.13
N VAL A 460 -4.99 14.33 37.88
CA VAL A 460 -4.63 13.57 36.69
C VAL A 460 -4.16 12.16 37.02
N ARG A 461 -4.33 11.22 36.09
CA ARG A 461 -3.75 9.87 36.10
C ARG A 461 -3.18 9.60 34.72
N TYR A 462 -1.94 9.10 34.68
CA TYR A 462 -1.26 8.72 33.44
C TYR A 462 -1.19 7.20 33.34
N ARG A 463 -1.34 6.69 32.13
CA ARG A 463 -1.13 5.27 31.79
C ARG A 463 -0.30 5.24 30.52
N GLN A 464 0.69 4.34 30.47
CA GLN A 464 1.51 4.12 29.28
C GLN A 464 1.16 2.76 28.69
N ASP A 465 0.97 2.72 27.38
CA ASP A 465 0.66 1.51 26.62
C ASP A 465 1.68 1.37 25.48
N GLU A 466 2.31 0.20 25.36
CA GLU A 466 3.22 -0.12 24.25
C GLU A 466 2.41 -0.48 23.00
N MET A 467 2.83 0.06 21.86
CA MET A 467 2.19 -0.12 20.56
C MET A 467 3.22 -0.41 19.46
N GLU A 468 2.81 -1.18 18.46
CA GLU A 468 3.61 -1.48 17.25
C GLU A 468 2.99 -0.86 15.98
N ASN A 469 1.78 -0.30 16.11
CA ASN A 469 1.00 0.23 15.01
C ASN A 469 -0.05 1.21 15.54
N LEU A 470 -0.66 1.96 14.62
CA LEU A 470 -1.75 2.88 14.91
C LEU A 470 -2.92 2.64 13.97
N SER A 471 -4.14 2.51 14.52
CA SER A 471 -5.36 2.40 13.72
C SER A 471 -6.24 3.64 13.88
N VAL A 472 -6.20 4.55 12.91
CA VAL A 472 -6.95 5.80 12.91
C VAL A 472 -8.29 5.66 12.20
N ALA A 473 -9.33 6.31 12.73
CA ALA A 473 -10.63 6.39 12.06
C ALA A 473 -10.57 7.50 11.00
N VAL A 474 -11.12 7.24 9.81
CA VAL A 474 -11.24 8.27 8.77
C VAL A 474 -12.62 8.93 8.90
N PRO A 475 -12.71 10.25 9.14
CA PRO A 475 -13.99 10.96 9.19
C PRO A 475 -14.67 10.95 7.81
N ILE A 476 -15.82 10.31 7.73
CA ILE A 476 -16.57 10.16 6.47
C ILE A 476 -17.49 11.37 6.28
N LYS A 477 -17.19 12.23 5.30
CA LYS A 477 -18.02 13.38 4.91
C LYS A 477 -18.46 13.22 3.46
N ARG A 478 -19.78 13.15 3.23
CA ARG A 478 -20.39 12.93 1.91
C ARG A 478 -20.68 14.26 1.22
N LEU A 479 -20.32 14.40 -0.06
CA LEU A 479 -20.62 15.60 -0.83
C LEU A 479 -22.10 15.62 -1.29
N PRO A 480 -22.77 16.79 -1.31
CA PRO A 480 -24.16 16.90 -1.75
C PRO A 480 -24.29 16.59 -3.25
N LYS A 481 -25.25 15.72 -3.60
CA LYS A 481 -25.56 15.38 -5.01
C LYS A 481 -26.21 16.59 -5.70
N SER A 482 -25.72 16.97 -6.88
CA SER A 482 -26.39 17.99 -7.70
C SER A 482 -27.68 17.41 -8.30
N GLU A 483 -28.79 18.17 -8.24
CA GLU A 483 -30.15 17.66 -8.53
C GLU A 483 -30.46 17.40 -10.02
N ASP A 484 -29.54 17.64 -10.96
CA ASP A 484 -29.85 17.74 -12.39
C ASP A 484 -29.33 16.61 -13.32
N VAL A 485 -28.91 15.43 -12.82
CA VAL A 485 -28.49 14.32 -13.72
C VAL A 485 -28.87 12.92 -13.19
N ASN A 486 -29.31 12.05 -14.11
CA ASN A 486 -29.82 10.67 -13.94
C ASN A 486 -29.24 9.83 -12.78
N MET A 487 -30.13 9.09 -12.10
CA MET A 487 -29.89 8.36 -10.84
C MET A 487 -29.04 7.08 -10.91
N ASP A 488 -28.67 6.56 -12.08
CA ASP A 488 -28.20 5.17 -12.19
C ASP A 488 -26.68 4.96 -12.38
N GLU A 489 -25.81 5.99 -12.44
CA GLU A 489 -24.39 5.74 -12.81
C GLU A 489 -23.27 6.52 -12.10
N LYS A 490 -23.51 7.34 -11.07
CA LYS A 490 -22.38 7.97 -10.32
C LYS A 490 -22.19 7.41 -8.91
N LYS A 491 -20.95 6.95 -8.65
CA LYS A 491 -20.42 6.60 -7.32
C LYS A 491 -20.59 7.79 -6.36
N GLU A 492 -20.83 7.50 -5.08
CA GLU A 492 -20.83 8.54 -4.05
C GLU A 492 -19.43 9.17 -3.96
N GLU A 493 -19.38 10.50 -4.04
CA GLU A 493 -18.13 11.28 -3.91
C GLU A 493 -17.99 11.77 -2.46
N PHE A 494 -16.79 11.61 -1.92
CA PHE A 494 -16.44 11.96 -0.53
C PHE A 494 -15.46 13.12 -0.50
N GLU A 495 -15.56 13.94 0.55
CA GLU A 495 -14.56 14.98 0.81
C GLU A 495 -13.19 14.32 1.14
N PRO A 496 -12.08 14.79 0.55
CA PRO A 496 -10.77 14.28 0.89
C PRO A 496 -10.40 14.64 2.34
N VAL A 497 -9.70 13.73 3.01
CA VAL A 497 -9.27 13.89 4.41
C VAL A 497 -7.75 13.73 4.49
N THR A 498 -7.06 14.60 5.22
CA THR A 498 -5.61 14.46 5.44
C THR A 498 -5.32 13.45 6.55
N LEU A 499 -4.20 12.73 6.46
CA LEU A 499 -3.76 11.84 7.54
C LEU A 499 -3.53 12.61 8.85
N ARG A 500 -3.06 13.85 8.75
CA ARG A 500 -2.92 14.76 9.89
C ARG A 500 -4.24 14.97 10.61
N GLN A 501 -5.34 15.22 9.88
CA GLN A 501 -6.67 15.35 10.49
C GLN A 501 -7.07 14.08 11.24
N CYS A 502 -6.84 12.90 10.65
CA CYS A 502 -7.12 11.63 11.32
C CYS A 502 -6.33 11.45 12.63
N LEU A 503 -5.09 11.95 12.68
CA LEU A 503 -4.25 11.92 13.88
C LEU A 503 -4.69 12.97 14.93
N GLU A 504 -5.10 14.16 14.49
CA GLU A 504 -5.68 15.19 15.35
C GLU A 504 -6.96 14.68 16.00
N ASP A 505 -7.85 14.05 15.24
CA ASP A 505 -9.08 13.45 15.76
C ASP A 505 -8.78 12.30 16.73
N PHE A 506 -7.75 11.50 16.45
CA PHE A 506 -7.34 10.39 17.32
C PHE A 506 -6.69 10.86 18.64
N THR A 507 -5.94 11.95 18.61
CA THR A 507 -5.26 12.54 19.79
C THR A 507 -6.10 13.62 20.49
N ALA A 508 -7.29 13.90 19.98
CA ALA A 508 -8.21 14.88 20.53
C ALA A 508 -8.64 14.52 21.95
N MET A 509 -8.93 15.55 22.74
CA MET A 509 -9.39 15.39 24.11
C MET A 509 -10.87 14.99 24.12
N GLU A 510 -11.18 13.79 24.59
CA GLU A 510 -12.54 13.27 24.70
C GLU A 510 -13.07 13.40 26.13
N LYS A 511 -14.39 13.57 26.29
CA LYS A 511 -15.04 13.54 27.60
C LYS A 511 -15.56 12.14 27.88
N VAL A 512 -15.16 11.59 29.02
CA VAL A 512 -15.60 10.26 29.47
C VAL A 512 -16.31 10.37 30.80
N GLU A 513 -17.39 9.62 30.95
CA GLU A 513 -18.17 9.57 32.20
C GLU A 513 -17.58 8.51 33.12
N PHE A 514 -16.83 8.95 34.13
CA PHE A 514 -16.28 8.10 35.18
C PHE A 514 -16.39 8.81 36.53
N THR A 515 -16.53 8.05 37.63
CA THR A 515 -16.65 8.64 38.98
C THR A 515 -15.26 8.86 39.57
N CYS A 516 -14.97 10.09 39.99
CA CYS A 516 -13.66 10.43 40.52
C CYS A 516 -13.43 9.85 41.92
N SER A 517 -12.38 9.05 42.08
CA SER A 517 -12.01 8.44 43.37
C SER A 517 -11.78 9.47 44.48
N SER A 518 -11.28 10.65 44.10
CA SER A 518 -10.95 11.75 44.99
C SER A 518 -12.11 12.68 45.35
N CYS A 519 -12.94 13.11 44.39
CA CYS A 519 -14.00 14.11 44.62
C CYS A 519 -15.42 13.56 44.48
N LYS A 520 -15.55 12.28 44.08
CA LYS A 520 -16.82 11.55 43.89
C LYS A 520 -17.79 12.18 42.86
N GLN A 521 -17.33 13.17 42.09
CA GLN A 521 -18.06 13.74 40.96
C GLN A 521 -17.81 12.93 39.68
N THR A 522 -18.75 13.00 38.74
CA THR A 522 -18.67 12.33 37.45
C THR A 522 -18.06 13.23 36.38
N GLY A 523 -17.22 12.64 35.54
CA GLY A 523 -16.72 13.29 34.32
C GLY A 523 -15.21 13.54 34.34
N PHE A 524 -14.56 13.04 33.31
CA PHE A 524 -13.14 13.16 33.05
C PHE A 524 -12.89 13.59 31.61
N THR A 525 -11.75 14.22 31.37
CA THR A 525 -11.17 14.33 30.03
C THR A 525 -10.12 13.26 29.87
N LYS A 526 -10.19 12.51 28.76
CA LYS A 526 -9.19 11.54 28.36
C LYS A 526 -8.50 12.05 27.09
N GLN A 527 -7.18 11.93 27.04
CA GLN A 527 -6.38 12.28 25.89
C GLN A 527 -5.25 11.27 25.75
N THR A 528 -4.91 10.90 24.52
CA THR A 528 -3.82 9.95 24.26
C THR A 528 -2.81 10.60 23.32
N LEU A 529 -1.52 10.58 23.70
CA LEU A 529 -0.41 11.23 23.00
C LEU A 529 0.80 10.30 22.89
N PHE A 530 1.76 10.62 22.02
CA PHE A 530 2.97 9.82 21.84
C PHE A 530 4.00 10.12 22.92
N LYS A 531 4.40 9.11 23.70
CA LYS A 531 5.50 9.27 24.66
C LYS A 531 6.86 9.14 23.97
N THR A 532 6.95 8.18 23.06
CA THR A 532 8.12 7.94 22.20
C THR A 532 7.65 7.77 20.76
N PHE A 533 8.55 8.01 19.80
CA PHE A 533 8.27 7.79 18.38
C PHE A 533 9.11 6.62 17.82
N PRO A 534 8.50 5.73 17.01
CA PRO A 534 9.21 4.62 16.38
C PRO A 534 10.03 5.11 15.17
N THR A 535 10.99 4.32 14.71
CA THR A 535 11.65 4.59 13.41
C THR A 535 10.68 4.36 12.26
N ILE A 536 9.81 3.34 12.37
CA ILE A 536 8.79 2.99 11.39
C ILE A 536 7.41 3.08 12.04
N LEU A 537 6.60 4.02 11.60
CA LEU A 537 5.22 4.17 12.07
C LEU A 537 4.25 3.49 11.09
N ALA A 538 3.71 2.33 11.48
CA ALA A 538 2.66 1.65 10.72
C ALA A 538 1.28 2.23 11.05
N VAL A 539 0.60 2.82 10.06
CA VAL A 539 -0.73 3.41 10.23
C VAL A 539 -1.77 2.70 9.37
N ASN A 540 -2.85 2.24 9.99
CA ASN A 540 -4.05 1.73 9.33
C ASN A 540 -5.14 2.80 9.33
N ALA A 541 -5.54 3.27 8.14
CA ALA A 541 -6.64 4.21 7.96
C ALA A 541 -7.95 3.45 7.76
N ARG A 542 -8.79 3.38 8.80
CA ARG A 542 -10.06 2.64 8.76
C ARG A 542 -11.11 3.42 7.97
N ARG A 543 -11.43 2.94 6.77
CA ARG A 543 -12.44 3.51 5.85
C ARG A 543 -13.69 2.64 5.78
N PHE A 544 -14.20 2.20 6.92
CA PHE A 544 -15.36 1.31 6.98
C PHE A 544 -16.47 1.94 7.80
N GLU A 545 -17.70 1.82 7.31
CA GLU A 545 -18.92 2.21 8.03
C GLU A 545 -19.86 1.01 8.08
N ILE A 546 -20.53 0.81 9.21
CA ILE A 546 -21.56 -0.23 9.33
C ILE A 546 -22.87 0.37 8.80
N VAL A 547 -23.26 -0.05 7.59
CA VAL A 547 -24.53 0.36 6.97
C VAL A 547 -25.47 -0.84 7.00
N ASN A 548 -26.58 -0.74 7.74
CA ASN A 548 -27.56 -1.85 7.91
C ASN A 548 -26.94 -3.16 8.42
N TRP A 549 -26.03 -3.08 9.41
CA TRP A 549 -25.27 -4.22 9.95
C TRP A 549 -24.32 -4.91 8.97
N VAL A 550 -24.09 -4.31 7.79
CA VAL A 550 -23.09 -4.76 6.81
C VAL A 550 -21.92 -3.77 6.80
N PRO A 551 -20.70 -4.18 7.14
CA PRO A 551 -19.56 -3.29 7.05
C PRO A 551 -19.28 -2.98 5.57
N THR A 552 -19.27 -1.69 5.25
CA THR A 552 -19.15 -1.19 3.88
C THR A 552 -17.89 -0.32 3.78
N LYS A 553 -17.05 -0.62 2.78
CA LYS A 553 -15.86 0.17 2.48
C LYS A 553 -16.28 1.49 1.84
N GLN A 554 -15.78 2.59 2.37
CA GLN A 554 -15.98 3.92 1.84
C GLN A 554 -14.75 4.35 1.04
N ASP A 555 -14.98 4.86 -0.17
CA ASP A 555 -13.91 5.29 -1.08
C ASP A 555 -13.47 6.73 -0.76
N VAL A 556 -13.20 7.01 0.52
CA VAL A 556 -12.76 8.33 0.99
C VAL A 556 -11.30 8.53 0.58
N PRO A 557 -10.96 9.60 -0.16
CA PRO A 557 -9.57 9.93 -0.46
C PRO A 557 -8.85 10.35 0.82
N VAL A 558 -7.79 9.63 1.21
CA VAL A 558 -6.93 10.02 2.32
C VAL A 558 -5.62 10.57 1.75
N ILE A 559 -5.40 11.86 1.97
CA ILE A 559 -4.20 12.58 1.52
C ILE A 559 -3.10 12.39 2.57
N VAL A 560 -1.93 11.93 2.12
CA VAL A 560 -0.75 11.75 2.96
C VAL A 560 0.37 12.63 2.42
N ASP A 561 0.80 13.61 3.21
CA ASP A 561 1.87 14.50 2.83
C ASP A 561 3.22 13.77 2.80
N GLY A 562 4.13 14.22 1.93
CA GLY A 562 5.44 13.58 1.75
C GLY A 562 6.33 13.59 3.00
N SER A 563 6.22 14.64 3.81
CA SER A 563 6.81 14.76 5.14
C SER A 563 5.74 15.18 6.15
N ILE A 564 5.73 14.54 7.32
CA ILE A 564 4.77 14.78 8.38
C ILE A 564 5.53 15.07 9.66
N ASP A 565 5.26 16.23 10.25
CA ASP A 565 5.75 16.61 11.56
C ASP A 565 4.76 16.17 12.64
N LEU A 566 5.15 15.18 13.45
CA LEU A 566 4.34 14.64 14.53
C LEU A 566 4.72 15.21 15.91
N GLU A 567 5.62 16.19 15.98
CA GLU A 567 6.11 16.73 17.25
C GLU A 567 4.98 17.35 18.08
N ALA A 568 3.95 17.90 17.41
CA ALA A 568 2.74 18.43 18.04
C ALA A 568 1.94 17.38 18.85
N PHE A 569 2.13 16.09 18.57
CA PHE A 569 1.44 14.99 19.25
C PHE A 569 2.28 14.34 20.37
N ARG A 570 3.45 14.92 20.70
CA ARG A 570 4.31 14.41 21.78
C ARG A 570 3.69 14.70 23.15
N SER A 571 3.73 13.70 24.02
CA SER A 571 3.38 13.87 25.43
C SER A 571 4.55 14.44 26.22
N HIS A 572 4.27 15.50 26.97
CA HIS A 572 5.21 16.08 27.93
C HIS A 572 5.20 15.40 29.30
N GLY A 573 4.43 14.31 29.47
CA GLY A 573 4.26 13.64 30.75
C GLY A 573 3.57 14.52 31.80
N LYS A 574 3.76 14.14 33.06
CA LYS A 574 3.25 14.89 34.22
C LYS A 574 3.92 16.26 34.31
N GLN A 575 3.12 17.31 34.41
CA GLN A 575 3.61 18.67 34.61
C GLN A 575 3.76 19.00 36.10
N GLU A 576 4.68 19.90 36.45
CA GLU A 576 4.90 20.32 37.85
C GLU A 576 3.65 20.93 38.52
N SER A 577 2.73 21.46 37.70
CA SER A 577 1.48 22.08 38.17
C SER A 577 0.35 21.08 38.44
N GLU A 578 0.54 19.78 38.19
CA GLU A 578 -0.53 18.79 38.21
C GLU A 578 -0.46 17.88 39.45
N GLU A 579 -1.61 17.75 40.14
CA GLU A 579 -1.79 16.80 41.23
C GLU A 579 -2.28 15.44 40.73
N GLU A 580 -1.66 14.36 41.19
CA GLU A 580 -2.11 13.01 40.84
C GLU A 580 -3.40 12.63 41.57
N LEU A 581 -4.23 11.86 40.88
CA LEU A 581 -5.32 11.14 41.50
C LEU A 581 -4.72 10.13 42.49
N PRO A 582 -5.25 10.03 43.72
CA PRO A 582 -4.86 8.96 44.62
C PRO A 582 -4.98 7.64 43.88
N GLU A 583 -3.96 6.79 44.03
CA GLU A 583 -4.13 5.38 43.71
C GLU A 583 -5.36 4.90 44.46
N ASP A 584 -6.25 4.20 43.76
CA ASP A 584 -7.34 3.53 44.43
C ASP A 584 -6.70 2.47 45.34
N GLN A 585 -6.44 2.83 46.60
CA GLN A 585 -6.02 1.86 47.61
C GLN A 585 -7.07 0.78 47.81
N ASP A 586 -8.25 0.89 47.18
CA ASP A 586 -9.31 -0.10 47.13
C ASP A 586 -9.40 -0.90 45.80
N ALA A 587 -8.57 -0.60 44.79
CA ALA A 587 -8.47 -1.43 43.58
C ALA A 587 -7.32 -2.46 43.65
N GLY A 588 -6.36 -2.27 44.58
CA GLY A 588 -5.23 -3.19 44.83
C GLY A 588 -5.17 -3.81 46.24
N LYS A 589 -6.14 -3.51 47.13
CA LYS A 589 -6.24 -4.15 48.47
C LYS A 589 -7.50 -5.01 48.68
N ASN A 590 -8.25 -5.29 47.62
CA ASN A 590 -9.19 -6.42 47.60
C ASN A 590 -8.62 -7.67 46.91
N SER A 591 -7.31 -7.68 46.63
CA SER A 591 -6.57 -8.83 46.08
C SER A 591 -5.33 -9.16 46.90
N ALA A 592 -5.42 -9.07 48.23
CA ALA A 592 -4.54 -9.77 49.16
C ALA A 592 -5.17 -9.84 50.56
N GLY A 593 -5.85 -10.95 50.86
CA GLY A 593 -6.07 -11.43 52.23
C GLY A 593 -7.28 -10.87 53.00
N GLY A 594 -8.48 -11.37 52.67
CA GLY A 594 -9.66 -11.23 53.53
C GLY A 594 -10.89 -11.91 52.94
N ALA A 595 -11.12 -13.18 53.27
CA ALA A 595 -12.30 -13.93 52.84
C ALA A 595 -13.59 -13.29 53.39
N ASN A 596 -14.39 -12.67 52.52
CA ASN A 596 -15.80 -12.38 52.80
C ASN A 596 -16.66 -13.22 51.86
N VAL A 597 -17.28 -14.25 52.43
CA VAL A 597 -18.22 -15.15 51.77
C VAL A 597 -19.48 -14.36 51.39
N PHE A 598 -19.88 -14.43 50.11
CA PHE A 598 -21.15 -13.84 49.65
C PHE A 598 -22.33 -14.45 50.42
N GLN A 599 -23.15 -13.62 51.05
CA GLN A 599 -24.35 -14.03 51.76
C GLN A 599 -25.58 -13.38 51.11
N ALA A 600 -26.44 -14.20 50.48
CA ALA A 600 -27.64 -13.71 49.82
C ALA A 600 -28.61 -13.07 50.84
N ASN A 601 -29.27 -11.98 50.44
CA ASN A 601 -30.31 -11.33 51.24
C ASN A 601 -31.47 -12.33 51.45
N GLU A 602 -31.63 -12.80 52.70
CA GLU A 602 -32.58 -13.87 53.03
C GLU A 602 -34.03 -13.51 52.64
N ALA A 603 -34.45 -12.24 52.78
CA ALA A 603 -35.80 -11.82 52.43
C ALA A 603 -36.04 -11.86 50.91
N ALA A 604 -35.05 -11.44 50.11
CA ALA A 604 -35.14 -11.48 48.65
C ALA A 604 -35.01 -12.91 48.12
N LEU A 605 -34.15 -13.72 48.73
CA LEU A 605 -33.96 -15.14 48.41
C LEU A 605 -35.24 -15.93 48.67
N GLU A 606 -35.89 -15.73 49.82
CA GLU A 606 -37.13 -16.40 50.18
C GLU A 606 -38.29 -15.98 49.26
N MET A 607 -38.34 -14.71 48.86
CA MET A 607 -39.32 -14.22 47.88
C MET A 607 -39.14 -14.88 46.50
N LEU A 608 -37.91 -14.94 45.97
CA LEU A 608 -37.61 -15.60 44.70
C LEU A 608 -37.88 -17.11 44.74
N MET A 609 -37.53 -17.77 45.85
CA MET A 609 -37.84 -19.19 46.04
C MET A 609 -39.34 -19.44 46.15
N SER A 610 -40.11 -18.51 46.74
CA SER A 610 -41.58 -18.60 46.80
C SER A 610 -42.25 -18.47 45.43
N MET A 611 -41.57 -17.84 44.45
CA MET A 611 -42.00 -17.75 43.06
C MET A 611 -41.70 -19.02 42.24
N GLY A 612 -41.01 -20.01 42.85
CA GLY A 612 -40.75 -21.32 42.25
C GLY A 612 -39.36 -21.48 41.63
N PHE A 613 -38.47 -20.49 41.76
CA PHE A 613 -37.11 -20.60 41.25
C PHE A 613 -36.20 -21.44 42.18
N PRO A 614 -35.33 -22.31 41.63
CA PRO A 614 -34.36 -23.05 42.42
C PRO A 614 -33.40 -22.13 43.17
N LYS A 615 -33.06 -22.47 44.42
CA LYS A 615 -32.20 -21.66 45.31
C LYS A 615 -30.90 -21.21 44.63
N VAL A 616 -30.26 -22.08 43.84
CA VAL A 616 -29.01 -21.80 43.13
C VAL A 616 -29.16 -20.65 42.13
N ARG A 617 -30.27 -20.63 41.36
CA ARG A 617 -30.56 -19.55 40.41
C ARG A 617 -30.85 -18.24 41.14
N CYS A 618 -31.59 -18.30 42.24
CA CYS A 618 -31.87 -17.13 43.07
C CYS A 618 -30.60 -16.51 43.67
N GLU A 619 -29.68 -17.35 44.17
CA GLU A 619 -28.39 -16.89 44.71
C GLU A 619 -27.51 -16.27 43.61
N LYS A 620 -27.50 -16.86 42.39
CA LYS A 620 -26.83 -16.28 41.22
C LYS A 620 -27.42 -14.94 40.79
N ALA A 621 -28.74 -14.85 40.74
CA ALA A 621 -29.42 -13.62 40.36
C ALA A 621 -29.19 -12.50 41.38
N LEU A 622 -29.24 -12.82 42.68
CA LEU A 622 -28.91 -11.88 43.74
C LEU A 622 -27.43 -11.48 43.72
N HIS A 623 -26.52 -12.40 43.38
CA HIS A 623 -25.11 -12.07 43.19
C HIS A 623 -24.90 -11.12 42.00
N ALA A 624 -25.51 -11.41 40.85
CA ALA A 624 -25.36 -10.63 39.62
C ALA A 624 -26.01 -9.23 39.71
N THR A 625 -27.08 -9.09 40.49
CA THR A 625 -27.83 -7.82 40.64
C THR A 625 -27.43 -7.00 41.87
N GLY A 626 -26.35 -7.38 42.55
CA GLY A 626 -25.80 -6.63 43.69
C GLY A 626 -26.53 -6.83 45.02
N ASN A 627 -27.37 -7.87 45.13
CA ASN A 627 -27.97 -8.40 46.37
C ASN A 627 -28.90 -7.42 47.11
N GLN A 628 -29.48 -6.44 46.41
CA GLN A 628 -30.28 -5.36 47.01
C GLN A 628 -31.79 -5.59 46.94
N ASP A 629 -32.32 -6.11 45.82
CA ASP A 629 -33.76 -6.11 45.54
C ASP A 629 -34.21 -7.40 44.79
N ALA A 630 -35.36 -7.97 45.19
CA ALA A 630 -35.92 -9.18 44.61
C ALA A 630 -36.54 -8.97 43.22
N GLU A 631 -37.06 -7.78 42.92
CA GLU A 631 -37.68 -7.46 41.62
C GLU A 631 -36.62 -7.38 40.53
N VAL A 632 -35.46 -6.78 40.83
CA VAL A 632 -34.31 -6.70 39.91
C VAL A 632 -33.72 -8.09 39.65
N ALA A 633 -33.57 -8.90 40.70
CA ALA A 633 -33.13 -10.29 40.58
C ALA A 633 -34.13 -11.16 39.79
N THR A 634 -35.43 -10.87 39.88
CA THR A 634 -36.47 -11.56 39.08
C THR A 634 -36.34 -11.24 37.60
N ALA A 635 -36.14 -9.97 37.23
CA ALA A 635 -35.93 -9.56 35.85
C ALA A 635 -34.69 -10.23 35.24
N TRP A 636 -33.59 -10.25 36.00
CA TRP A 636 -32.36 -10.93 35.59
C TRP A 636 -32.57 -12.44 35.38
N LEU A 637 -33.33 -13.10 36.27
CA LEU A 637 -33.66 -14.52 36.13
C LEU A 637 -34.43 -14.84 34.85
N PHE A 638 -35.35 -13.98 34.43
CA PHE A 638 -36.11 -14.19 33.19
C PHE A 638 -35.26 -14.00 31.94
N GLU A 639 -34.33 -13.03 31.95
CA GLU A 639 -33.43 -12.79 30.82
C GLU A 639 -32.38 -13.89 30.64
N HIS A 640 -31.95 -14.53 31.73
CA HIS A 640 -30.83 -15.48 31.73
C HIS A 640 -31.29 -16.93 31.96
N MET A 641 -32.60 -17.23 31.90
CA MET A 641 -33.16 -18.53 32.31
C MET A 641 -32.68 -19.73 31.48
N GLU A 642 -32.19 -19.47 30.27
CA GLU A 642 -31.66 -20.45 29.31
C GLU A 642 -30.12 -20.52 29.30
N ASP A 643 -29.44 -19.75 30.16
CA ASP A 643 -27.98 -19.74 30.19
C ASP A 643 -27.43 -21.12 30.60
N PRO A 644 -26.45 -21.68 29.86
CA PRO A 644 -25.95 -23.04 30.08
C PRO A 644 -25.41 -23.29 31.49
N ASP A 645 -24.97 -22.24 32.18
CA ASP A 645 -24.36 -22.31 33.50
C ASP A 645 -25.32 -21.94 34.64
N ILE A 646 -26.57 -21.52 34.39
CA ILE A 646 -27.45 -20.93 35.41
C ILE A 646 -27.77 -21.85 36.61
N ASP A 647 -27.70 -23.17 36.42
CA ASP A 647 -27.90 -24.16 37.49
C ASP A 647 -26.61 -24.57 38.22
N THR A 648 -25.46 -23.99 37.84
CA THR A 648 -24.16 -24.28 38.47
C THR A 648 -24.05 -23.53 39.81
N PRO A 649 -23.71 -24.20 40.93
CA PRO A 649 -23.56 -23.53 42.24
C PRO A 649 -22.49 -22.44 42.23
N LEU A 650 -22.73 -21.33 42.95
CA LEU A 650 -21.73 -20.30 43.21
C LEU A 650 -20.64 -20.87 44.14
N ASP A 651 -19.46 -21.14 43.60
CA ASP A 651 -18.29 -21.55 44.40
C ASP A 651 -17.59 -20.29 44.96
N PRO A 652 -17.42 -20.12 46.28
CA PRO A 652 -16.93 -18.87 46.89
C PRO A 652 -15.45 -18.51 46.61
N GLY A 653 -14.80 -19.17 45.64
CA GLY A 653 -13.37 -19.07 45.40
C GLY A 653 -12.93 -18.90 43.94
N LEU A 654 -13.85 -18.76 42.97
CA LEU A 654 -13.48 -18.75 41.55
C LEU A 654 -14.28 -17.71 40.75
N GLY A 655 -13.66 -16.56 40.48
CA GLY A 655 -14.06 -15.69 39.38
C GLY A 655 -13.43 -16.17 38.07
N GLY A 656 -14.22 -16.83 37.23
CA GLY A 656 -14.12 -16.85 35.77
C GLY A 656 -12.74 -17.05 35.10
N ALA A 657 -12.09 -18.19 35.30
CA ALA A 657 -11.31 -18.86 34.26
C ALA A 657 -11.67 -20.35 34.32
N GLY A 658 -12.15 -20.91 33.21
CA GLY A 658 -12.61 -22.29 33.14
C GLY A 658 -11.50 -23.29 33.48
N GLY A 659 -11.80 -24.21 34.40
CA GLY A 659 -11.16 -25.53 34.51
C GLY A 659 -9.77 -25.58 35.13
N SER A 660 -9.64 -25.35 36.44
CA SER A 660 -8.48 -25.83 37.19
C SER A 660 -8.52 -27.36 37.32
N ALA A 661 -7.92 -28.06 36.36
CA ALA A 661 -7.36 -29.37 36.67
C ALA A 661 -6.19 -29.14 37.63
N SER A 662 -6.29 -29.72 38.84
CA SER A 662 -5.12 -30.02 39.66
C SER A 662 -4.19 -30.89 38.81
N GLY A 663 -3.16 -30.28 38.22
CA GLY A 663 -2.24 -30.94 37.32
C GLY A 663 -0.87 -30.34 37.52
N THR A 664 0.01 -31.11 38.17
CA THR A 664 1.45 -30.94 38.08
C THR A 664 1.86 -30.50 36.67
N VAL A 665 2.47 -29.32 36.55
CA VAL A 665 2.95 -28.79 35.26
C VAL A 665 3.83 -29.87 34.60
N ASN A 666 3.47 -30.29 33.39
CA ASN A 666 4.18 -31.36 32.70
C ASN A 666 5.63 -30.91 32.40
N PRO A 667 6.66 -31.65 32.84
CA PRO A 667 8.07 -31.31 32.57
C PRO A 667 8.40 -31.10 31.09
N GLU A 668 7.70 -31.82 30.19
CA GLU A 668 7.88 -31.71 28.75
C GLU A 668 7.37 -30.37 28.20
N GLN A 669 6.30 -29.81 28.78
CA GLN A 669 5.80 -28.48 28.41
C GLN A 669 6.75 -27.36 28.87
N ILE A 670 7.39 -27.54 30.03
CA ILE A 670 8.43 -26.62 30.50
C ILE A 670 9.63 -26.69 29.57
N GLU A 671 10.09 -27.89 29.19
CA GLU A 671 11.19 -28.07 28.24
C GLU A 671 10.89 -27.44 26.88
N ASN A 672 9.65 -27.56 26.38
CA ASN A 672 9.23 -26.89 25.13
C ASN A 672 9.30 -25.36 25.23
N LEU A 673 8.85 -24.77 26.33
CA LEU A 673 8.96 -23.31 26.56
C LEU A 673 10.42 -22.87 26.80
N GLN A 674 11.25 -23.71 27.40
CA GLN A 674 12.69 -23.47 27.53
C GLN A 674 13.43 -23.54 26.19
N ASN A 675 13.00 -24.43 25.28
CA ASN A 675 13.49 -24.49 23.90
C ASN A 675 13.07 -23.27 23.07
N MET A 676 12.01 -22.56 23.49
CA MET A 676 11.63 -21.23 22.98
C MET A 676 12.43 -20.09 23.66
N GLY A 677 13.33 -20.44 24.59
CA GLY A 677 14.29 -19.56 25.26
C GLY A 677 13.76 -18.82 26.49
N PHE A 678 12.66 -19.29 27.07
CA PHE A 678 12.17 -18.82 28.38
C PHE A 678 12.86 -19.56 29.52
N SER A 679 13.02 -18.91 30.68
CA SER A 679 13.58 -19.59 31.85
C SER A 679 12.57 -20.61 32.42
N ALA A 680 13.06 -21.69 33.04
CA ALA A 680 12.19 -22.69 33.70
C ALA A 680 11.19 -22.07 34.70
N PRO A 681 11.56 -21.06 35.52
CA PRO A 681 10.62 -20.38 36.41
C PRO A 681 9.51 -19.63 35.65
N GLN A 682 9.86 -18.90 34.60
CA GLN A 682 8.87 -18.18 33.77
C GLN A 682 7.91 -19.14 33.08
N ALA A 683 8.42 -20.22 32.50
CA ALA A 683 7.62 -21.26 31.85
C ALA A 683 6.62 -21.93 32.83
N ARG A 684 7.03 -22.18 34.08
CA ARG A 684 6.14 -22.72 35.13
C ARG A 684 5.03 -21.75 35.49
N GLN A 685 5.36 -20.47 35.65
CA GLN A 685 4.37 -19.44 35.99
C GLN A 685 3.34 -19.29 34.87
N ALA A 686 3.80 -19.21 33.62
CA ALA A 686 2.92 -19.05 32.47
C ALA A 686 1.97 -20.24 32.28
N LEU A 687 2.45 -21.48 32.41
CA LEU A 687 1.61 -22.68 32.32
C LEU A 687 0.59 -22.74 33.47
N LYS A 688 0.91 -22.18 34.64
CA LYS A 688 0.01 -22.14 35.79
C LYS A 688 -1.10 -21.12 35.61
N GLU A 689 -0.77 -19.91 35.15
CA GLU A 689 -1.74 -18.82 34.89
C GLU A 689 -2.68 -19.11 33.71
N THR A 690 -2.31 -20.08 32.87
CA THR A 690 -3.07 -20.45 31.66
C THR A 690 -3.70 -21.83 31.72
N GLY A 691 -3.65 -22.51 32.88
CA GLY A 691 -4.29 -23.81 33.08
C GLY A 691 -3.65 -24.96 32.30
N GLY A 692 -2.37 -24.85 31.96
CA GLY A 692 -1.60 -25.86 31.22
C GLY A 692 -1.75 -25.76 29.69
N ASP A 693 -2.45 -24.75 29.19
CA ASP A 693 -2.56 -24.45 27.76
C ASP A 693 -1.26 -23.81 27.25
N MET A 694 -0.57 -24.52 26.37
CA MET A 694 0.75 -24.09 25.87
C MET A 694 0.67 -22.84 24.99
N GLU A 695 -0.38 -22.64 24.20
CA GLU A 695 -0.50 -21.47 23.33
C GLU A 695 -0.76 -20.21 24.14
N ARG A 696 -1.69 -20.32 25.11
CA ARG A 696 -1.96 -19.22 26.04
C ARG A 696 -0.75 -18.93 26.92
N ALA A 697 -0.01 -19.95 27.36
CA ALA A 697 1.21 -19.77 28.16
C ALA A 697 2.28 -18.98 27.39
N VAL A 698 2.45 -19.25 26.09
CA VAL A 698 3.35 -18.47 25.23
C VAL A 698 2.88 -17.02 25.14
N ASP A 699 1.61 -16.76 24.84
CA ASP A 699 1.06 -15.40 24.78
C ASP A 699 1.19 -14.65 26.12
N TRP A 700 1.00 -15.36 27.23
CA TRP A 700 1.19 -14.82 28.57
C TRP A 700 2.64 -14.39 28.82
N LEU A 701 3.61 -15.21 28.41
CA LEU A 701 5.05 -14.90 28.55
C LEU A 701 5.47 -13.67 27.75
N PHE A 702 4.90 -13.47 26.55
CA PHE A 702 5.20 -12.29 25.74
C PHE A 702 4.50 -11.03 26.22
N SER A 703 3.32 -11.15 26.84
CA SER A 703 2.62 -10.02 27.46
C SER A 703 3.16 -9.66 28.85
N HIS A 704 3.95 -10.55 29.47
CA HIS A 704 4.55 -10.38 30.79
C HIS A 704 6.05 -10.76 30.81
N PRO A 705 6.90 -10.13 29.98
CA PRO A 705 8.33 -10.47 29.89
C PRO A 705 9.09 -10.21 31.21
N ASP A 706 8.60 -9.30 32.04
CA ASP A 706 9.15 -8.92 33.34
C ASP A 706 8.73 -9.86 34.49
N ALA A 707 7.92 -10.89 34.21
CA ALA A 707 7.52 -11.85 35.22
C ALA A 707 8.76 -12.59 35.77
N THR A 708 8.94 -12.53 37.09
CA THR A 708 10.08 -13.13 37.80
C THR A 708 10.12 -14.66 37.71
N GLY A 709 8.99 -15.31 37.40
CA GLY A 709 8.86 -16.76 37.29
C GLY A 709 8.49 -17.44 38.62
N ASP A 710 7.90 -18.63 38.53
CA ASP A 710 7.56 -19.49 39.67
C ASP A 710 8.74 -20.47 39.91
N PHE A 711 9.52 -20.20 40.95
CA PHE A 711 10.70 -20.99 41.34
C PHE A 711 10.35 -22.28 42.11
N GLY A 712 9.07 -22.55 42.41
CA GLY A 712 8.67 -23.71 43.20
C GLY A 712 9.22 -23.71 44.63
N ASP A 713 9.48 -24.90 45.20
CA ASP A 713 9.97 -25.09 46.58
C ASP A 713 11.46 -24.73 46.78
N ASP A 714 12.19 -24.40 45.71
CA ASP A 714 13.59 -23.94 45.78
C ASP A 714 13.65 -22.41 45.76
N ALA A 715 13.26 -21.78 46.88
CA ALA A 715 13.40 -20.33 47.06
C ALA A 715 14.89 -19.93 47.18
N PRO A 716 15.38 -18.97 46.39
CA PRO A 716 16.76 -18.52 46.52
C PRO A 716 16.91 -17.61 47.76
N THR A 717 18.03 -17.74 48.47
CA THR A 717 18.32 -16.98 49.71
C THR A 717 18.43 -15.48 49.48
N ALA A 718 18.02 -14.68 50.47
CA ALA A 718 17.91 -13.22 50.48
C ALA A 718 19.10 -12.40 49.91
N ASN A 719 20.30 -12.98 49.76
CA ASN A 719 21.43 -12.32 49.10
C ASN A 719 21.33 -12.26 47.56
N SER A 720 20.52 -13.13 46.94
CA SER A 720 20.26 -13.13 45.49
C SER A 720 19.19 -12.12 45.05
N LEU A 721 18.32 -11.71 45.99
CA LEU A 721 17.32 -10.67 45.78
C LEU A 721 17.95 -9.27 45.73
N ALA A 722 19.09 -9.03 46.39
CA ALA A 722 19.77 -7.74 46.37
C ALA A 722 20.56 -7.47 45.08
N GLU A 723 21.09 -8.50 44.41
CA GLU A 723 21.73 -8.36 43.09
C GLU A 723 20.67 -8.29 41.96
N ALA A 724 19.51 -8.93 42.14
CA ALA A 724 18.36 -8.79 41.24
C ALA A 724 17.67 -7.42 41.41
N GLU A 725 17.43 -6.93 42.63
CA GLU A 725 16.84 -5.59 42.85
C GLU A 725 17.76 -4.46 42.37
N ALA A 726 19.09 -4.65 42.36
CA ALA A 726 20.03 -3.70 41.77
C ALA A 726 20.03 -3.69 40.22
N THR A 727 19.41 -4.68 39.58
CA THR A 727 19.14 -4.71 38.14
C THR A 727 17.67 -4.40 37.79
N ILE A 728 16.81 -4.23 38.81
CA ILE A 728 15.34 -4.01 38.71
C ILE A 728 14.94 -2.62 39.28
N SER A 729 15.82 -1.62 39.20
CA SER A 729 15.34 -0.23 39.15
C SER A 729 15.20 0.12 37.68
N GLY A 730 13.96 0.38 37.23
CA GLY A 730 13.60 0.61 35.84
C GLY A 730 14.70 1.33 35.06
N GLN A 731 15.03 0.78 33.88
CA GLN A 731 15.78 1.56 32.91
C GLN A 731 15.13 2.95 32.86
N PRO A 732 15.92 4.03 32.97
CA PRO A 732 15.35 5.36 32.84
C PRO A 732 14.63 5.35 31.51
N THR A 733 13.31 5.58 31.52
CA THR A 733 12.55 5.86 30.30
C THR A 733 13.36 6.91 29.57
N GLU A 734 14.07 6.53 28.50
CA GLU A 734 14.87 7.49 27.75
C GLU A 734 13.89 8.58 27.36
N ILE A 735 14.19 9.81 27.75
CA ILE A 735 13.47 10.96 27.24
C ILE A 735 13.75 10.92 25.75
N ASP A 736 12.75 10.51 24.97
CA ASP A 736 12.88 10.49 23.53
C ASP A 736 13.09 11.93 23.05
N THR A 737 14.33 12.21 22.70
CA THR A 737 14.80 13.51 22.18
C THR A 737 14.89 13.50 20.66
N LYS A 738 14.51 12.39 20.00
CA LYS A 738 14.55 12.30 18.55
C LYS A 738 13.43 13.16 17.97
N PRO A 739 13.71 13.96 16.93
CA PRO A 739 12.68 14.76 16.27
C PRO A 739 11.64 13.84 15.61
N ALA A 740 10.35 14.11 15.80
CA ALA A 740 9.25 13.31 15.27
C ALA A 740 8.91 13.68 13.79
N HIS A 741 9.92 13.74 12.93
CA HIS A 741 9.75 14.02 11.50
C HIS A 741 9.74 12.73 10.70
N PHE A 742 8.59 12.42 10.09
CA PHE A 742 8.37 11.22 9.29
C PHE A 742 8.29 11.57 7.80
N SER A 743 8.66 10.62 6.96
CA SER A 743 8.43 10.71 5.51
C SER A 743 7.79 9.43 5.00
N LEU A 744 6.93 9.54 3.99
CA LEU A 744 6.19 8.39 3.49
C LEU A 744 7.10 7.47 2.66
N LYS A 745 7.25 6.21 3.11
CA LYS A 745 8.15 5.22 2.50
C LYS A 745 7.43 4.15 1.68
N SER A 746 6.30 3.65 2.17
CA SER A 746 5.50 2.60 1.52
C SER A 746 4.00 2.81 1.77
N ILE A 747 3.17 2.36 0.83
CA ILE A 747 1.71 2.32 0.94
C ILE A 747 1.21 0.97 0.42
N VAL A 748 0.41 0.27 1.21
CA VAL A 748 -0.33 -0.92 0.77
C VAL A 748 -1.77 -0.50 0.46
N CYS A 749 -2.20 -0.71 -0.78
CA CYS A 749 -3.47 -0.24 -1.30
C CYS A 749 -4.40 -1.41 -1.63
N HIS A 750 -5.56 -1.46 -0.97
CA HIS A 750 -6.64 -2.37 -1.34
C HIS A 750 -7.48 -1.77 -2.47
N LYS A 751 -7.42 -2.33 -3.68
CA LYS A 751 -8.26 -1.98 -4.83
C LYS A 751 -9.50 -2.86 -4.88
N GLY A 752 -10.66 -2.29 -4.54
CA GLY A 752 -11.93 -3.01 -4.50
C GLY A 752 -13.00 -2.19 -3.81
N THR A 753 -14.26 -2.39 -4.19
CA THR A 753 -15.43 -1.74 -3.58
C THR A 753 -16.05 -2.57 -2.45
N SER A 754 -15.71 -3.87 -2.37
CA SER A 754 -16.13 -4.76 -1.29
C SER A 754 -15.09 -4.79 -0.17
N ILE A 755 -15.53 -5.15 1.04
CA ILE A 755 -14.64 -5.48 2.16
C ILE A 755 -14.13 -6.92 2.10
N HIS A 756 -14.87 -7.81 1.43
CA HIS A 756 -14.58 -9.24 1.33
C HIS A 756 -13.90 -9.62 0.01
N ALA A 757 -13.79 -8.66 -0.91
CA ALA A 757 -13.23 -8.88 -2.24
C ALA A 757 -12.47 -7.64 -2.76
N GLY A 758 -11.24 -7.87 -3.20
CA GLY A 758 -10.44 -6.91 -3.96
C GLY A 758 -8.99 -7.37 -4.14
N HIS A 759 -8.15 -6.46 -4.58
CA HIS A 759 -6.77 -6.74 -4.98
C HIS A 759 -5.80 -5.81 -4.26
N TYR A 760 -4.75 -6.36 -3.65
CA TYR A 760 -3.74 -5.56 -2.96
C TYR A 760 -2.56 -5.27 -3.88
N VAL A 761 -2.10 -4.02 -3.85
CA VAL A 761 -0.85 -3.60 -4.48
C VAL A 761 -0.04 -2.77 -3.50
N ALA A 762 1.28 -2.77 -3.64
CA ALA A 762 2.17 -1.94 -2.83
C ALA A 762 2.83 -0.84 -3.69
N PHE A 763 2.84 0.38 -3.19
CA PHE A 763 3.64 1.48 -3.72
C PHE A 763 4.79 1.73 -2.77
N ILE A 764 6.02 1.68 -3.26
CA ILE A 764 7.23 1.77 -2.43
C ILE A 764 8.16 2.81 -3.02
N LYS A 765 8.61 3.75 -2.18
CA LYS A 765 9.57 4.78 -2.56
C LYS A 765 10.99 4.21 -2.55
N LYS A 766 11.61 4.09 -3.72
CA LYS A 766 12.95 3.54 -3.93
C LYS A 766 13.79 4.47 -4.78
N GLU A 767 15.11 4.36 -4.65
CA GLU A 767 16.04 5.03 -5.55
C GLU A 767 16.01 4.32 -6.91
N ILE A 768 15.55 5.01 -7.95
CA ILE A 768 15.49 4.56 -9.33
C ILE A 768 16.30 5.55 -10.16
N GLU A 769 17.31 5.07 -10.88
CA GLU A 769 18.16 5.92 -11.74
C GLU A 769 18.77 7.13 -10.99
N GLY A 770 19.11 6.96 -9.70
CA GLY A 770 19.69 8.00 -8.84
C GLY A 770 18.69 9.02 -8.26
N ARG A 771 17.38 8.72 -8.33
CA ARG A 771 16.32 9.57 -7.76
C ARG A 771 15.32 8.76 -6.95
N ASP A 772 14.85 9.33 -5.85
CA ASP A 772 13.73 8.76 -5.10
C ASP A 772 12.43 8.82 -5.91
N SER A 773 11.95 7.66 -6.34
CA SER A 773 10.76 7.52 -7.17
C SER A 773 9.86 6.42 -6.62
N TRP A 774 8.56 6.50 -6.91
CA TRP A 774 7.62 5.45 -6.55
C TRP A 774 7.78 4.25 -7.47
N ALA A 775 7.76 3.05 -6.91
CA ALA A 775 7.65 1.79 -7.63
C ALA A 775 6.34 1.11 -7.22
N LEU A 776 5.55 0.70 -8.21
CA LEU A 776 4.37 -0.13 -8.03
C LEU A 776 4.77 -1.60 -8.09
N PHE A 777 4.46 -2.33 -7.03
CA PHE A 777 4.57 -3.77 -6.92
C PHE A 777 3.17 -4.37 -6.97
N ASN A 778 2.86 -5.04 -8.08
CA ASN A 778 1.61 -5.74 -8.32
C ASN A 778 1.92 -7.21 -8.65
N ASP A 779 1.98 -8.04 -7.60
CA ASP A 779 2.41 -9.43 -7.70
C ASP A 779 3.76 -9.56 -8.44
N GLU A 780 3.85 -10.35 -9.52
CA GLU A 780 5.10 -10.49 -10.29
C GLU A 780 5.45 -9.24 -11.10
N LYS A 781 4.52 -8.29 -11.27
CA LYS A 781 4.69 -7.12 -12.12
C LYS A 781 5.18 -5.93 -11.29
N VAL A 782 6.38 -5.47 -11.60
CA VAL A 782 7.02 -4.33 -10.92
C VAL A 782 7.24 -3.22 -11.93
N ALA A 783 6.67 -2.05 -11.67
CA ALA A 783 6.72 -0.93 -12.60
C ALA A 783 7.00 0.39 -11.88
N MET A 784 7.42 1.39 -12.65
CA MET A 784 7.57 2.75 -12.16
C MET A 784 6.20 3.30 -11.80
N GLY A 785 6.04 3.70 -10.54
CA GLY A 785 4.88 4.41 -10.04
C GLY A 785 4.79 5.78 -10.70
N SER A 786 3.59 6.14 -11.11
CA SER A 786 3.34 7.29 -11.97
C SER A 786 3.40 8.62 -11.22
N ASP A 787 4.48 9.39 -11.42
CA ASP A 787 4.49 10.87 -11.32
C ASP A 787 3.40 11.49 -12.23
N ALA A 788 2.90 10.73 -13.21
CA ALA A 788 1.79 11.13 -14.09
C ALA A 788 0.44 11.33 -13.36
N VAL A 789 0.25 10.80 -12.14
CA VAL A 789 -0.99 11.02 -11.35
C VAL A 789 -1.13 12.49 -10.96
N GLU A 790 -0.05 13.13 -10.49
CA GLU A 790 -0.07 14.56 -10.16
C GLU A 790 -0.30 15.43 -11.40
N MET A 791 0.35 15.11 -12.52
CA MET A 791 0.13 15.85 -13.78
C MET A 791 -1.30 15.67 -14.32
N ASN A 792 -1.91 14.51 -14.10
CA ASN A 792 -3.30 14.26 -14.50
C ASN A 792 -4.29 15.04 -13.62
N GLU A 793 -4.00 15.25 -12.33
CA GLU A 793 -4.78 16.18 -11.49
C GLU A 793 -4.67 17.62 -11.99
N VAL A 794 -3.45 18.05 -12.36
CA VAL A 794 -3.22 19.36 -12.98
C VAL A 794 -3.99 19.51 -14.29
N VAL A 795 -4.06 18.48 -15.14
CA VAL A 795 -4.92 18.47 -16.34
C VAL A 795 -6.38 18.69 -15.98
N LYS A 796 -6.90 17.94 -14.99
CA LYS A 796 -8.29 18.04 -14.53
C LYS A 796 -8.61 19.43 -13.98
N ALA A 797 -7.66 20.08 -13.31
CA ALA A 797 -7.81 21.43 -12.78
C ALA A 797 -7.82 22.51 -13.88
N VAL A 798 -6.93 22.40 -14.86
CA VAL A 798 -6.69 23.48 -15.83
C VAL A 798 -7.70 23.48 -16.99
N LEU A 799 -8.10 22.29 -17.47
CA LEU A 799 -8.93 22.16 -18.67
C LEU A 799 -10.26 22.94 -18.61
N PRO A 800 -11.07 22.87 -17.53
CA PRO A 800 -12.36 23.56 -17.48
C PRO A 800 -12.24 25.09 -17.61
N THR A 801 -11.20 25.68 -17.02
CA THR A 801 -10.95 27.13 -17.08
C THR A 801 -10.46 27.54 -18.47
N LEU A 802 -9.61 26.73 -19.11
CA LEU A 802 -9.20 26.97 -20.48
C LEU A 802 -10.39 26.88 -21.47
N GLU A 803 -11.28 25.91 -21.31
CA GLU A 803 -12.50 25.79 -22.15
C GLU A 803 -13.48 26.94 -21.95
N LYS A 804 -13.50 27.57 -20.77
CA LYS A 804 -14.23 28.82 -20.53
C LYS A 804 -13.57 30.01 -21.23
N ASN A 805 -12.23 30.06 -21.26
CA ASN A 805 -11.49 31.22 -21.77
C ASN A 805 -11.20 31.15 -23.29
N TYR A 806 -11.16 29.97 -23.89
CA TYR A 806 -10.86 29.73 -25.31
C TYR A 806 -11.98 28.95 -26.01
N GLN A 807 -12.12 29.11 -27.33
CA GLN A 807 -13.11 28.32 -28.08
C GLN A 807 -12.67 26.87 -28.27
N GLN A 808 -11.37 26.63 -28.43
CA GLN A 808 -10.75 25.31 -28.52
C GLN A 808 -9.63 25.24 -27.51
N ALA A 809 -9.70 24.30 -26.56
CA ALA A 809 -8.66 24.05 -25.58
C ALA A 809 -8.52 22.54 -25.36
N ALA A 810 -7.29 22.09 -25.13
CA ALA A 810 -7.00 20.74 -24.69
C ALA A 810 -5.79 20.74 -23.76
N ALA A 811 -5.83 19.88 -22.74
CA ALA A 811 -4.73 19.64 -21.82
C ALA A 811 -4.59 18.12 -21.65
N GLU A 812 -3.38 17.60 -21.83
CA GLU A 812 -3.08 16.17 -21.73
C GLU A 812 -1.66 15.94 -21.23
N VAL A 813 -1.42 14.78 -20.62
CA VAL A 813 -0.05 14.33 -20.30
C VAL A 813 0.45 13.53 -21.49
N VAL A 814 1.61 13.92 -22.02
CA VAL A 814 2.24 13.28 -23.18
C VAL A 814 3.71 13.06 -22.93
N GLU A 815 4.30 12.13 -23.67
CA GLU A 815 5.76 12.02 -23.74
C GLU A 815 6.32 13.27 -24.43
N CYS A 816 7.32 13.91 -23.82
CA CYS A 816 7.88 15.16 -24.29
C CYS A 816 8.48 14.98 -25.70
N PRO A 817 8.03 15.75 -26.70
CA PRO A 817 8.69 15.76 -28.00
C PRO A 817 10.11 16.31 -27.86
N ASP A 818 10.95 16.09 -28.88
CA ASP A 818 12.30 16.66 -28.88
C ASP A 818 12.22 18.19 -29.05
N LEU A 819 12.27 18.91 -27.92
CA LEU A 819 12.17 20.37 -27.87
C LEU A 819 13.42 21.08 -28.38
N SER A 820 14.50 20.35 -28.68
CA SER A 820 15.68 20.93 -29.35
C SER A 820 15.39 21.27 -30.82
N LYS A 821 14.30 20.74 -31.37
CA LYS A 821 13.85 20.97 -32.75
C LYS A 821 12.92 22.19 -32.84
N ALA A 822 12.77 22.71 -34.06
CA ALA A 822 11.78 23.74 -34.36
C ALA A 822 10.36 23.23 -34.03
N PRO A 823 9.45 24.09 -33.53
CA PRO A 823 9.61 25.54 -33.38
C PRO A 823 10.28 26.00 -32.07
N PHE A 824 10.51 25.10 -31.10
CA PHE A 824 10.98 25.47 -29.75
C PHE A 824 12.49 25.75 -29.68
N SER A 825 13.29 24.96 -30.41
CA SER A 825 14.74 25.14 -30.57
C SER A 825 15.52 25.27 -29.25
N LEU A 826 15.06 24.59 -28.19
CA LEU A 826 15.69 24.61 -26.87
C LEU A 826 17.13 24.07 -26.87
N ALA A 827 17.87 24.36 -25.80
CA ALA A 827 19.22 23.87 -25.58
C ALA A 827 19.26 22.37 -25.23
N ALA A 828 18.16 21.83 -24.68
CA ALA A 828 17.96 20.42 -24.35
C ALA A 828 16.77 19.82 -25.12
N SER A 829 16.66 18.49 -25.14
CA SER A 829 15.62 17.76 -25.88
C SER A 829 14.30 17.58 -25.13
N GLY A 830 14.28 17.73 -23.80
CA GLY A 830 13.04 17.65 -23.02
C GLY A 830 13.07 18.51 -21.77
N LEU A 831 12.08 18.33 -20.89
CA LEU A 831 11.89 19.12 -19.67
C LEU A 831 11.95 18.29 -18.40
N SER A 832 12.17 16.98 -18.51
CA SER A 832 11.99 16.07 -17.38
C SER A 832 13.30 15.86 -16.61
N GLY A 833 13.09 15.58 -15.33
CA GLY A 833 14.06 15.08 -14.39
C GLY A 833 14.65 16.10 -13.43
N ALA A 834 14.53 15.83 -12.13
CA ALA A 834 14.96 16.76 -11.07
C ALA A 834 14.35 18.17 -11.28
N GLU A 835 13.04 18.20 -11.52
CA GLU A 835 12.28 19.42 -11.82
C GLU A 835 12.30 20.39 -10.63
N ALA A 836 12.87 21.56 -10.84
CA ALA A 836 12.96 22.59 -9.82
C ALA A 836 12.63 23.96 -10.42
N VAL A 837 12.09 24.85 -9.59
CA VAL A 837 11.96 26.28 -9.92
C VAL A 837 12.77 27.11 -8.96
N ALA A 838 13.24 28.27 -9.42
CA ALA A 838 13.94 29.23 -8.58
C ALA A 838 13.46 30.65 -8.84
N ASP A 839 13.28 31.40 -7.75
CA ASP A 839 13.09 32.84 -7.77
C ASP A 839 14.33 33.49 -7.15
N ILE A 840 15.12 34.16 -7.99
CA ILE A 840 16.41 34.76 -7.66
C ILE A 840 16.25 36.28 -7.64
N GLY A 841 16.64 36.92 -6.53
CA GLY A 841 16.51 38.36 -6.36
C GLY A 841 15.05 38.79 -6.38
N GLY A 842 14.70 39.82 -7.14
CA GLY A 842 13.29 40.17 -7.36
C GLY A 842 13.10 41.59 -7.86
N GLN A 843 11.84 41.94 -8.12
CA GLN A 843 11.44 43.30 -8.51
C GLN A 843 11.98 44.41 -7.58
N PRO A 844 12.12 44.22 -6.25
CA PRO A 844 12.77 45.20 -5.38
C PRO A 844 14.23 45.52 -5.71
N HIS A 845 14.95 44.66 -6.44
CA HIS A 845 16.29 44.95 -6.93
C HIS A 845 16.28 45.88 -8.15
N LEU A 846 15.14 46.00 -8.85
CA LEU A 846 14.95 46.89 -9.99
C LEU A 846 14.31 48.23 -9.56
N PHE A 847 13.28 48.17 -8.70
CA PHE A 847 12.47 49.30 -8.28
C PHE A 847 12.50 49.46 -6.75
N PRO A 848 12.55 50.69 -6.21
CA PRO A 848 12.43 51.98 -6.91
C PRO A 848 13.76 52.53 -7.42
N ARG A 849 14.90 51.94 -7.03
CA ARG A 849 16.22 52.26 -7.57
C ARG A 849 16.93 50.94 -7.91
N PRO A 850 17.48 50.79 -9.13
CA PRO A 850 18.15 49.56 -9.52
C PRO A 850 19.44 49.34 -8.71
N LEU A 851 19.59 48.14 -8.16
CA LEU A 851 20.77 47.67 -7.41
C LEU A 851 21.76 47.02 -8.38
N LEU A 852 22.60 47.84 -9.01
CA LEU A 852 23.50 47.40 -10.08
C LEU A 852 24.65 46.48 -9.62
N ASP A 853 24.80 46.29 -8.31
CA ASP A 853 25.70 45.30 -7.70
C ASP A 853 25.10 43.89 -7.68
N LYS A 854 23.78 43.74 -7.84
CA LYS A 854 23.08 42.46 -7.91
C LYS A 854 23.28 41.79 -9.27
N LYS A 855 24.37 41.04 -9.37
CA LYS A 855 24.79 40.26 -10.55
C LYS A 855 24.85 38.79 -10.17
N TYR A 856 24.40 37.94 -11.09
CA TYR A 856 24.35 36.50 -10.89
C TYR A 856 24.87 35.78 -12.14
N SER A 857 25.10 34.48 -12.02
CA SER A 857 25.41 33.59 -13.13
C SER A 857 24.37 32.47 -13.17
N LEU A 858 23.81 32.19 -14.35
CA LEU A 858 22.86 31.09 -14.55
C LEU A 858 23.47 29.74 -14.13
N VAL A 859 24.78 29.56 -14.29
CA VAL A 859 25.49 28.34 -13.86
C VAL A 859 25.57 28.24 -12.34
N GLU A 860 25.84 29.35 -11.64
CA GLU A 860 25.86 29.39 -10.18
C GLU A 860 24.45 29.24 -9.59
N CYS A 861 23.44 29.77 -10.28
CA CYS A 861 22.04 29.52 -9.95
C CYS A 861 21.70 28.03 -10.09
N ALA A 862 22.11 27.37 -11.19
CA ALA A 862 21.92 25.93 -11.35
C ALA A 862 22.55 25.11 -10.20
N GLN A 863 23.75 25.51 -9.77
CA GLN A 863 24.43 24.89 -8.61
C GLN A 863 23.66 25.13 -7.31
N SER A 864 23.12 26.33 -7.12
CA SER A 864 22.33 26.69 -5.93
C SER A 864 20.94 26.05 -5.90
N MET A 865 20.45 25.60 -7.06
CA MET A 865 19.23 24.81 -7.23
C MET A 865 19.48 23.30 -7.06
N ASP A 866 20.66 22.89 -6.60
CA ASP A 866 21.12 21.50 -6.46
C ASP A 866 20.94 20.67 -7.76
N LEU A 867 21.05 21.30 -8.93
CA LEU A 867 20.90 20.59 -10.19
C LEU A 867 22.12 19.69 -10.44
N PRO A 868 21.94 18.51 -11.07
CA PRO A 868 23.04 17.57 -11.30
C PRO A 868 24.16 18.17 -12.16
N ALA A 869 25.39 18.09 -11.66
CA ALA A 869 26.54 18.65 -12.36
C ALA A 869 26.85 17.94 -13.69
N GLU A 870 26.53 16.64 -13.79
CA GLU A 870 26.81 15.85 -14.99
C GLU A 870 25.96 16.28 -16.19
N ARG A 871 24.69 16.62 -15.97
CA ARG A 871 23.77 17.00 -17.03
C ARG A 871 22.59 17.80 -16.47
N GLY A 872 22.22 18.84 -17.19
CA GLY A 872 20.99 19.57 -16.90
C GLY A 872 20.72 20.72 -17.84
N MET A 873 19.62 21.41 -17.57
CA MET A 873 19.13 22.55 -18.33
C MET A 873 18.49 23.61 -17.44
N LEU A 874 18.44 24.84 -17.95
CA LEU A 874 17.73 25.97 -17.39
C LEU A 874 16.94 26.69 -18.48
N LEU A 875 15.69 27.05 -18.17
CA LEU A 875 14.92 28.02 -18.93
C LEU A 875 14.22 29.01 -18.00
N GLY A 876 13.74 30.14 -18.52
CA GLY A 876 12.94 31.06 -17.71
C GLY A 876 12.91 32.49 -18.22
N ALA A 877 12.84 33.44 -17.30
CA ALA A 877 12.69 34.87 -17.58
C ALA A 877 13.35 35.75 -16.50
N GLY A 878 13.98 36.85 -16.91
CA GLY A 878 14.54 37.82 -15.97
C GLY A 878 15.36 38.92 -16.64
N ALA A 879 16.05 39.71 -15.85
CA ALA A 879 16.87 40.81 -16.36
C ALA A 879 18.26 40.31 -16.77
N GLY A 880 18.71 40.76 -17.94
CA GLY A 880 19.97 40.31 -18.50
C GLY A 880 21.19 41.09 -18.02
N PRO A 881 22.40 40.64 -18.40
CA PRO A 881 23.64 41.14 -17.83
C PRO A 881 24.02 42.48 -18.47
N PHE A 882 23.49 43.58 -17.92
CA PHE A 882 23.82 44.94 -18.39
C PHE A 882 25.32 45.23 -18.34
N HIS A 883 26.07 44.58 -17.44
CA HIS A 883 27.52 44.70 -17.32
C HIS A 883 28.30 43.99 -18.44
N VAL A 884 27.68 43.04 -19.15
CA VAL A 884 28.27 42.35 -20.31
C VAL A 884 27.77 42.98 -21.62
N ILE A 885 26.46 43.20 -21.74
CA ILE A 885 25.82 43.75 -22.95
C ILE A 885 26.08 45.25 -23.09
N GLY A 886 26.38 45.95 -21.99
CA GLY A 886 26.58 47.39 -21.94
C GLY A 886 25.29 48.20 -21.92
N LYS A 887 24.13 47.53 -21.94
CA LYS A 887 22.78 48.11 -21.92
C LYS A 887 21.82 47.23 -21.14
N ASN A 888 20.74 47.82 -20.64
CA ASN A 888 19.63 47.05 -20.06
C ASN A 888 18.94 46.19 -21.11
N ASN A 889 18.47 45.04 -20.68
CA ASN A 889 17.86 44.05 -21.57
C ASN A 889 17.02 43.02 -20.80
N GLU A 890 16.02 42.49 -21.48
CA GLU A 890 15.26 41.31 -21.06
C GLU A 890 16.02 40.05 -21.45
N LEU A 891 16.14 39.09 -20.54
CA LEU A 891 16.82 37.82 -20.79
C LEU A 891 15.82 36.67 -20.83
N ALA A 892 15.89 35.83 -21.85
CA ALA A 892 15.19 34.56 -21.95
C ALA A 892 16.21 33.41 -21.83
N PRO A 893 16.59 33.00 -20.59
CA PRO A 893 17.49 31.88 -20.32
C PRO A 893 17.08 30.63 -21.10
N ASN A 894 18.02 30.03 -21.82
CA ASN A 894 17.83 28.75 -22.51
C ASN A 894 19.20 28.08 -22.63
N LEU A 895 19.54 27.29 -21.62
CA LEU A 895 20.88 26.79 -21.39
C LEU A 895 20.83 25.31 -21.04
N ALA A 896 21.81 24.53 -21.52
CA ALA A 896 21.99 23.14 -21.13
C ALA A 896 23.48 22.80 -20.95
N TRP A 897 23.79 21.79 -20.14
CA TRP A 897 25.16 21.30 -19.96
C TRP A 897 25.23 19.78 -20.00
N GLN A 898 26.38 19.26 -20.43
CA GLN A 898 26.67 17.83 -20.43
C GLN A 898 28.15 17.57 -20.13
N GLY A 899 28.43 16.72 -19.14
CA GLY A 899 29.76 16.42 -18.64
C GLY A 899 30.37 17.54 -17.79
N GLY A 900 29.54 18.29 -17.05
CA GLY A 900 29.96 19.37 -16.15
C GLY A 900 29.52 20.78 -16.57
N TYR A 901 29.41 21.68 -15.59
CA TYR A 901 29.08 23.11 -15.75
C TYR A 901 30.06 23.93 -16.61
N SER A 902 31.20 23.36 -17.00
CA SER A 902 32.15 23.98 -17.93
C SER A 902 31.81 23.78 -19.40
N LYS A 903 30.91 22.83 -19.71
CA LYS A 903 30.49 22.47 -21.08
C LYS A 903 29.04 22.84 -21.31
N VAL A 904 28.82 24.15 -21.46
CA VAL A 904 27.49 24.74 -21.59
C VAL A 904 27.14 24.99 -23.05
N ASN A 905 25.98 24.49 -23.48
CA ASN A 905 25.29 24.90 -24.69
C ASN A 905 24.36 26.06 -24.35
N ASN A 906 24.80 27.29 -24.63
CA ASN A 906 24.03 28.50 -24.32
C ASN A 906 23.24 28.97 -25.56
N LYS A 907 21.91 28.84 -25.50
CA LYS A 907 20.95 29.39 -26.47
C LYS A 907 20.08 30.50 -25.86
N THR A 908 20.55 31.10 -24.78
CA THR A 908 19.85 32.20 -24.09
C THR A 908 19.73 33.40 -25.02
N HIS A 909 18.54 33.98 -25.12
CA HIS A 909 18.31 35.20 -25.89
C HIS A 909 18.25 36.41 -24.96
N TYR A 910 18.64 37.57 -25.46
CA TYR A 910 18.40 38.84 -24.81
C TYR A 910 17.75 39.83 -25.79
N ALA A 911 16.82 40.65 -25.29
CA ALA A 911 16.15 41.70 -26.03
C ALA A 911 16.46 43.07 -25.43
N LYS A 912 16.95 44.00 -26.24
CA LYS A 912 17.32 45.37 -25.82
C LYS A 912 16.75 46.43 -26.75
N ILE A 913 16.72 47.67 -26.28
CA ILE A 913 16.48 48.83 -27.14
C ILE A 913 17.81 49.38 -27.65
N GLU A 914 18.05 49.23 -28.96
CA GLU A 914 19.30 49.68 -29.56
C GLU A 914 19.35 51.21 -29.67
N SER A 915 18.25 51.81 -30.13
CA SER A 915 18.11 53.26 -30.25
C SER A 915 16.64 53.67 -30.22
N ILE A 916 16.39 54.97 -30.01
CA ILE A 916 15.08 55.57 -30.15
C ILE A 916 15.17 56.57 -31.31
N VAL A 917 14.49 56.25 -32.42
CA VAL A 917 14.48 57.07 -33.65
C VAL A 917 13.07 57.60 -33.86
N ASP A 918 12.92 58.92 -33.98
CA ASP A 918 11.62 59.60 -34.11
C ASP A 918 10.58 59.21 -33.03
N GLY A 919 11.06 59.01 -31.80
CA GLY A 919 10.23 58.58 -30.67
C GLY A 919 9.82 57.10 -30.69
N LYS A 920 10.32 56.31 -31.65
CA LYS A 920 10.08 54.86 -31.73
C LYS A 920 11.32 54.09 -31.30
N ALA A 921 11.16 53.28 -30.25
CA ALA A 921 12.20 52.37 -29.78
C ALA A 921 12.46 51.27 -30.82
N GLN A 922 13.74 51.00 -31.10
CA GLN A 922 14.18 49.97 -32.02
C GLN A 922 14.62 48.73 -31.22
N PRO A 923 13.78 47.68 -31.13
CA PRO A 923 14.14 46.44 -30.44
C PRO A 923 15.19 45.67 -31.24
N VAL A 924 16.08 45.00 -30.53
CA VAL A 924 17.06 44.04 -31.07
C VAL A 924 17.03 42.80 -30.19
N CYS A 925 16.98 41.61 -30.78
CA CYS A 925 16.95 40.33 -30.06
C CYS A 925 18.05 39.40 -30.57
N GLN A 926 18.97 39.01 -29.70
CA GLN A 926 20.18 38.26 -30.07
C GLN A 926 20.52 37.19 -29.04
N LEU A 927 21.39 36.25 -29.41
CA LEU A 927 21.95 35.28 -28.47
C LEU A 927 22.89 35.99 -27.47
N SER A 928 22.75 35.65 -26.20
CA SER A 928 23.61 36.16 -25.14
C SER A 928 25.03 35.58 -25.28
N PRO A 929 26.08 36.41 -25.22
CA PRO A 929 27.47 35.94 -25.23
C PRO A 929 27.94 35.40 -23.87
N SER A 930 27.11 35.51 -22.82
CA SER A 930 27.45 35.12 -21.44
C SER A 930 26.32 34.34 -20.77
N THR A 931 26.68 33.61 -19.70
CA THR A 931 25.74 33.00 -18.75
C THR A 931 25.35 33.92 -17.61
N ASP A 932 25.88 35.15 -17.58
CA ASP A 932 25.56 36.14 -16.55
C ASP A 932 24.12 36.64 -16.68
N CYS A 933 23.54 37.04 -15.55
CA CYS A 933 22.29 37.76 -15.44
C CYS A 933 22.35 38.78 -14.29
N ALA A 934 21.29 39.54 -14.08
CA ALA A 934 21.28 40.58 -13.04
C ALA A 934 19.89 40.83 -12.47
N LEU A 935 19.83 41.52 -11.33
CA LEU A 935 18.64 42.02 -10.63
C LEU A 935 17.65 40.95 -10.17
N MET A 936 17.00 40.27 -11.11
CA MET A 936 15.99 39.26 -10.85
C MET A 936 15.95 38.18 -11.94
N MET A 937 15.66 36.95 -11.54
CA MET A 937 15.52 35.83 -12.45
C MET A 937 14.52 34.81 -11.90
N ASN A 938 13.64 34.31 -12.77
CA ASN A 938 12.74 33.20 -12.49
C ASN A 938 13.13 32.04 -13.42
N LEU A 939 13.61 30.95 -12.84
CA LEU A 939 14.17 29.81 -13.59
C LEU A 939 13.37 28.53 -13.33
N TYR A 940 13.26 27.73 -14.36
CA TYR A 940 12.94 26.32 -14.30
C TYR A 940 14.19 25.50 -14.66
N GLY A 941 14.51 24.51 -13.85
CA GLY A 941 15.63 23.61 -14.01
C GLY A 941 15.22 22.15 -14.05
N SER A 942 15.93 21.36 -14.86
CA SER A 942 15.78 19.90 -14.93
C SER A 942 17.04 19.25 -15.53
N GLN A 943 17.06 17.92 -15.68
CA GLN A 943 18.07 17.18 -16.42
C GLN A 943 17.93 17.33 -17.95
N GLY A 944 16.76 17.81 -18.42
CA GLY A 944 16.47 18.01 -19.83
C GLY A 944 16.23 16.70 -20.59
N ASP A 945 15.70 15.69 -19.92
CA ASP A 945 15.29 14.42 -20.52
C ASP A 945 13.93 14.51 -21.18
N GLN A 946 13.72 13.67 -22.19
CA GLN A 946 12.38 13.41 -22.70
C GLN A 946 11.68 12.49 -21.70
N GLY A 947 10.48 12.88 -21.28
CA GLY A 947 9.65 12.16 -20.33
C GLY A 947 8.25 12.77 -20.28
N PRO A 948 7.39 12.35 -19.34
CA PRO A 948 6.04 12.87 -19.22
C PRO A 948 6.02 14.39 -18.97
N VAL A 949 5.22 15.11 -19.75
CA VAL A 949 5.00 16.56 -19.62
C VAL A 949 3.53 16.91 -19.86
N LEU A 950 3.11 18.05 -19.33
CA LEU A 950 1.80 18.63 -19.57
C LEU A 950 1.80 19.37 -20.91
N LYS A 951 1.06 18.85 -21.89
CA LYS A 951 0.81 19.53 -23.16
C LYS A 951 -0.51 20.28 -23.09
N ILE A 952 -0.46 21.58 -23.32
CA ILE A 952 -1.63 22.46 -23.37
C ILE A 952 -1.71 23.12 -24.74
N THR A 953 -2.88 23.03 -25.37
CA THR A 953 -3.19 23.77 -26.59
C THR A 953 -4.42 24.64 -26.37
N ALA A 954 -4.39 25.86 -26.88
CA ALA A 954 -5.50 26.81 -26.74
C ALA A 954 -5.61 27.70 -27.99
N ARG A 955 -6.82 27.89 -28.50
CA ARG A 955 -7.07 28.66 -29.72
C ARG A 955 -8.35 29.49 -29.61
N ALA A 956 -8.30 30.69 -30.21
CA ALA A 956 -9.39 31.65 -30.26
C ALA A 956 -9.91 32.04 -28.87
N ARG A 957 -9.21 32.97 -28.21
CA ARG A 957 -9.63 33.49 -26.91
C ARG A 957 -11.02 34.15 -27.00
N LYS A 958 -11.88 33.84 -26.02
CA LYS A 958 -13.24 34.39 -25.85
C LYS A 958 -13.49 34.98 -24.46
N GLY A 959 -12.69 34.58 -23.47
CA GLY A 959 -12.85 35.05 -22.08
C GLY A 959 -12.00 36.27 -21.75
N SER A 960 -12.16 36.73 -20.50
CA SER A 960 -11.54 37.95 -19.98
C SER A 960 -10.07 37.79 -19.61
N GLN A 961 -9.58 36.57 -19.34
CA GLN A 961 -8.19 36.33 -18.96
C GLN A 961 -7.29 36.43 -20.19
N ARG A 962 -6.52 37.52 -20.29
CA ARG A 962 -5.79 37.87 -21.51
C ARG A 962 -4.45 37.16 -21.66
N SER A 963 -3.78 36.83 -20.55
CA SER A 963 -2.53 36.07 -20.55
C SER A 963 -2.83 34.57 -20.59
N PHE A 964 -2.10 33.84 -21.43
CA PHE A 964 -2.19 32.38 -21.52
C PHE A 964 -1.72 31.70 -20.23
N THR A 965 -0.57 32.14 -19.71
CA THR A 965 0.05 31.59 -18.50
C THR A 965 -0.72 31.98 -17.24
N ASP A 966 -1.24 33.20 -17.17
CA ASP A 966 -2.11 33.62 -16.06
C ASP A 966 -3.44 32.86 -16.02
N CYS A 967 -3.99 32.52 -17.19
CA CYS A 967 -5.21 31.69 -17.26
C CYS A 967 -4.99 30.30 -16.66
N ILE A 968 -3.81 29.71 -16.88
CA ILE A 968 -3.45 28.41 -16.29
C ILE A 968 -3.21 28.57 -14.78
N ARG A 969 -2.49 29.63 -14.38
CA ARG A 969 -2.20 29.95 -12.98
C ARG A 969 -3.47 30.10 -12.14
N HIS A 970 -4.44 30.89 -12.63
CA HIS A 970 -5.74 31.05 -11.97
C HIS A 970 -6.51 29.72 -11.88
N ALA A 971 -6.48 28.90 -12.93
CA ALA A 971 -7.14 27.60 -12.89
C ALA A 971 -6.58 26.69 -11.79
N LEU A 972 -5.26 26.74 -11.55
CA LEU A 972 -4.62 26.01 -10.46
C LEU A 972 -4.96 26.61 -9.09
N HIS A 973 -4.94 27.93 -8.97
CA HIS A 973 -5.30 28.62 -7.72
C HIS A 973 -6.76 28.34 -7.33
N ASP A 974 -7.70 28.37 -8.28
CA ASP A 974 -9.12 28.09 -8.04
C ASP A 974 -9.35 26.68 -7.46
N VAL A 975 -8.52 25.70 -7.81
CA VAL A 975 -8.64 24.30 -7.34
C VAL A 975 -7.84 24.04 -6.07
N TYR A 976 -6.61 24.54 -5.98
CA TYR A 976 -5.68 24.19 -4.91
C TYR A 976 -5.59 25.23 -3.78
N GLY A 977 -6.15 26.42 -3.99
CA GLY A 977 -6.18 27.50 -3.00
C GLY A 977 -4.81 28.08 -2.67
N ASP A 978 -4.77 28.87 -1.60
CA ASP A 978 -3.54 29.53 -1.12
C ASP A 978 -2.59 28.58 -0.39
N GLU A 979 -3.10 27.49 0.19
CA GLU A 979 -2.33 26.59 1.05
C GLU A 979 -1.49 25.59 0.26
N ARG A 980 -1.96 25.16 -0.92
CA ARG A 980 -1.26 24.18 -1.77
C ARG A 980 -0.70 24.86 -3.01
N GLN A 981 0.54 25.32 -2.91
CA GLN A 981 1.28 25.91 -4.02
C GLN A 981 1.65 24.87 -5.07
N ILE A 982 1.27 25.14 -6.32
CA ILE A 982 1.71 24.40 -7.51
C ILE A 982 2.56 25.35 -8.36
N SER A 983 3.78 24.93 -8.69
CA SER A 983 4.70 25.72 -9.51
C SER A 983 4.99 24.99 -10.82
N LEU A 984 4.89 25.69 -11.93
CA LEU A 984 5.16 25.14 -13.25
C LEU A 984 6.26 25.93 -13.94
N GLY A 985 7.04 25.23 -14.74
CA GLY A 985 7.95 25.81 -15.70
C GLY A 985 7.89 25.08 -17.03
N GLY A 986 8.26 25.78 -18.09
CA GLY A 986 8.29 25.17 -19.41
C GLY A 986 8.37 26.15 -20.54
N VAL A 987 7.94 25.69 -21.71
CA VAL A 987 7.97 26.45 -22.96
C VAL A 987 6.62 26.40 -23.64
N PHE A 988 6.20 27.51 -24.24
CA PHE A 988 5.11 27.50 -25.20
C PHE A 988 5.44 28.32 -26.43
N VAL A 989 4.75 28.00 -27.53
CA VAL A 989 4.81 28.76 -28.78
C VAL A 989 3.45 29.37 -29.06
N MET A 990 3.44 30.68 -29.25
CA MET A 990 2.32 31.37 -29.89
C MET A 990 2.47 31.15 -31.40
N ARG A 991 1.70 30.21 -31.96
CA ARG A 991 1.76 29.83 -33.39
C ARG A 991 1.14 30.86 -34.30
N LYS A 992 0.09 31.54 -33.84
CA LYS A 992 -0.65 32.60 -34.55
C LYS A 992 -1.10 33.69 -33.60
N GLY A 993 -1.44 34.85 -34.15
CA GLY A 993 -1.89 36.02 -33.40
C GLY A 993 -0.76 37.01 -33.09
N LYS A 994 -1.10 38.00 -32.28
CA LYS A 994 -0.22 39.10 -31.87
C LYS A 994 -0.36 39.30 -30.37
N ALA A 995 0.74 39.64 -29.71
CA ALA A 995 0.76 39.90 -28.27
C ALA A 995 1.53 41.17 -27.93
N LEU A 996 1.24 41.71 -26.76
CA LEU A 996 1.93 42.85 -26.17
C LEU A 996 3.16 42.37 -25.41
N TYR A 997 4.29 43.01 -25.67
CA TYR A 997 5.56 42.78 -25.01
C TYR A 997 6.13 44.07 -24.47
N HIS A 998 6.98 43.99 -23.46
CA HIS A 998 7.81 45.12 -23.05
C HIS A 998 9.29 44.79 -23.09
N ILE A 999 10.10 45.83 -23.26
CA ILE A 999 11.56 45.78 -23.17
C ILE A 999 12.01 46.98 -22.35
N MET A 1000 12.79 46.72 -21.30
CA MET A 1000 13.47 47.74 -20.52
C MET A 1000 14.47 48.53 -21.39
N PRO A 1001 14.32 49.85 -21.55
CA PRO A 1001 15.39 50.69 -22.09
C PRO A 1001 16.50 50.88 -21.03
N ASP A 1002 17.58 51.58 -21.38
CA ASP A 1002 18.63 51.91 -20.42
C ASP A 1002 18.10 52.70 -19.23
N PHE A 1003 18.74 52.50 -18.07
CA PHE A 1003 18.33 53.16 -16.83
C PHE A 1003 18.39 54.68 -16.97
N PRO A 1004 17.43 55.42 -16.37
CA PRO A 1004 17.50 56.87 -16.33
C PRO A 1004 18.79 57.34 -15.64
N SER A 1005 19.21 58.58 -15.95
CA SER A 1005 20.32 59.23 -15.24
C SER A 1005 20.08 59.22 -13.72
N PRO A 1006 21.11 59.15 -12.86
CA PRO A 1006 20.95 59.08 -11.40
C PRO A 1006 20.06 60.16 -10.79
N ASP A 1007 19.99 61.35 -11.40
CA ASP A 1007 19.15 62.48 -10.98
C ASP A 1007 17.63 62.27 -11.23
N LYS A 1008 17.28 61.27 -12.05
CA LYS A 1008 15.91 60.86 -12.38
C LYS A 1008 15.48 59.59 -11.63
N LEU A 1009 16.28 59.15 -10.66
CA LEU A 1009 16.02 58.02 -9.79
C LEU A 1009 16.00 58.48 -8.31
N PRO A 1010 15.26 57.82 -7.41
CA PRO A 1010 14.44 56.62 -7.62
C PRO A 1010 13.17 56.91 -8.44
N PHE A 1011 12.59 55.88 -9.05
CA PHE A 1011 11.22 55.95 -9.54
C PHE A 1011 10.29 56.30 -8.38
N THR A 1012 9.44 57.30 -8.58
CA THR A 1012 8.53 57.81 -7.56
C THR A 1012 7.37 56.85 -7.28
N ASP A 1013 6.86 56.20 -8.33
CA ASP A 1013 5.78 55.25 -8.29
C ASP A 1013 5.84 54.24 -9.45
N ARG A 1014 4.95 53.25 -9.42
CA ARG A 1014 4.80 52.23 -10.46
C ARG A 1014 4.41 52.82 -11.82
N HIS A 1015 3.65 53.91 -11.86
CA HIS A 1015 3.26 54.54 -13.13
C HIS A 1015 4.46 55.17 -13.84
N GLU A 1016 5.44 55.69 -13.09
CA GLU A 1016 6.69 56.18 -13.64
C GLU A 1016 7.54 55.07 -14.24
N LEU A 1017 7.63 53.92 -13.55
CA LEU A 1017 8.28 52.72 -14.09
C LEU A 1017 7.58 52.26 -15.38
N ASN A 1018 6.25 52.17 -15.38
CA ASN A 1018 5.48 51.76 -16.56
C ASN A 1018 5.60 52.74 -17.73
N ARG A 1019 5.79 54.04 -17.49
CA ARG A 1019 6.09 55.02 -18.55
C ARG A 1019 7.52 54.92 -19.09
N TRP A 1020 8.44 54.41 -18.28
CA TRP A 1020 9.83 54.19 -18.69
C TRP A 1020 9.98 52.95 -19.58
N LEU A 1021 9.20 51.90 -19.33
CA LEU A 1021 9.18 50.70 -20.18
C LEU A 1021 8.74 51.01 -21.62
N THR A 1022 9.34 50.31 -22.58
CA THR A 1022 8.93 50.40 -23.99
C THR A 1022 8.06 49.21 -24.35
N TYR A 1023 6.89 49.46 -24.95
CA TYR A 1023 5.92 48.44 -25.30
C TYR A 1023 5.88 48.19 -26.81
N HIS A 1024 5.82 46.92 -27.19
CA HIS A 1024 5.90 46.46 -28.57
C HIS A 1024 4.84 45.39 -28.86
N ASN A 1025 4.26 45.42 -30.05
CA ASN A 1025 3.29 44.41 -30.48
C ASN A 1025 3.94 43.47 -31.49
N PHE A 1026 4.38 42.30 -31.05
CA PHE A 1026 5.02 41.30 -31.92
C PHE A 1026 4.02 40.24 -32.38
N ALA A 1027 4.20 39.79 -33.61
CA ALA A 1027 3.36 38.77 -34.23
C ALA A 1027 4.04 37.40 -34.14
N ALA A 1028 3.23 36.35 -34.01
CA ALA A 1028 3.66 34.96 -34.07
C ALA A 1028 4.50 34.64 -35.34
N PRO A 1029 5.33 33.58 -35.33
CA PRO A 1029 5.55 32.65 -34.22
C PRO A 1029 6.56 33.15 -33.18
N MET A 1030 6.17 33.10 -31.89
CA MET A 1030 7.02 33.49 -30.76
C MET A 1030 7.21 32.28 -29.82
N VAL A 1031 8.46 31.98 -29.47
CA VAL A 1031 8.82 31.00 -28.43
C VAL A 1031 8.88 31.72 -27.09
N CYS A 1032 8.21 31.18 -26.09
CA CYS A 1032 8.04 31.79 -24.78
C CYS A 1032 8.50 30.82 -23.69
N LEU A 1033 9.40 31.29 -22.83
CA LEU A 1033 9.93 30.56 -21.69
C LEU A 1033 9.32 31.16 -20.43
N THR A 1034 8.78 30.29 -19.57
CA THR A 1034 7.92 30.75 -18.49
C THR A 1034 8.12 29.96 -17.21
N VAL A 1035 7.89 30.67 -16.10
CA VAL A 1035 7.76 30.13 -14.75
C VAL A 1035 6.57 30.83 -14.09
N PHE A 1036 5.69 30.08 -13.45
CA PHE A 1036 4.54 30.63 -12.74
C PHE A 1036 4.11 29.75 -11.57
N HIS A 1037 3.44 30.35 -10.59
CA HIS A 1037 3.05 29.75 -9.32
C HIS A 1037 1.57 29.97 -9.05
N SER A 1038 0.84 28.96 -8.56
CA SER A 1038 -0.57 29.13 -8.19
C SER A 1038 -0.76 30.05 -6.98
N ALA A 1039 0.11 29.92 -5.96
CA ALA A 1039 0.05 30.64 -4.69
C ALA A 1039 1.47 30.94 -4.13
N ASP A 1040 1.54 31.81 -3.12
CA ASP A 1040 2.75 32.09 -2.31
C ASP A 1040 2.40 31.98 -0.79
N PRO A 1041 2.13 30.76 -0.28
CA PRO A 1041 1.65 30.55 1.09
C PRO A 1041 2.63 31.09 2.15
N GLU A 1042 3.92 30.89 1.92
CA GLU A 1042 5.01 31.29 2.81
C GLU A 1042 5.38 32.77 2.67
N LYS A 1043 4.70 33.51 1.78
CA LYS A 1043 4.96 34.93 1.50
C LYS A 1043 6.45 35.18 1.22
N LEU A 1044 7.04 34.33 0.39
CA LEU A 1044 8.44 34.41 -0.02
C LEU A 1044 8.69 35.60 -0.97
N GLY A 1045 7.63 36.28 -1.39
CA GLY A 1045 7.68 37.38 -2.33
C GLY A 1045 8.01 36.84 -3.72
N LEU A 1046 7.30 35.78 -4.11
CA LEU A 1046 7.46 35.12 -5.40
C LEU A 1046 6.89 35.97 -6.53
N ARG A 1047 7.51 35.90 -7.69
CA ARG A 1047 6.97 36.43 -8.93
C ARG A 1047 5.93 35.44 -9.48
N MET A 1048 4.65 35.72 -9.27
CA MET A 1048 3.55 34.77 -9.56
C MET A 1048 3.51 34.29 -11.02
N GLU A 1049 3.91 35.14 -11.96
CA GLU A 1049 4.06 34.80 -13.37
C GLU A 1049 5.22 35.59 -13.98
N HIS A 1050 6.08 34.89 -14.73
CA HIS A 1050 7.15 35.54 -15.47
C HIS A 1050 7.45 34.83 -16.78
N THR A 1051 7.17 35.50 -17.90
CA THR A 1051 7.31 34.93 -19.25
C THR A 1051 8.11 35.85 -20.16
N HIS A 1052 9.25 35.38 -20.67
CA HIS A 1052 10.05 36.08 -21.69
C HIS A 1052 10.02 35.29 -23.00
N CYS A 1053 9.91 35.99 -24.11
CA CYS A 1053 9.79 35.38 -25.42
C CYS A 1053 10.81 35.94 -26.41
N PHE A 1054 11.06 35.16 -27.46
CA PHE A 1054 11.84 35.55 -28.63
C PHE A 1054 11.21 34.96 -29.90
N SER A 1055 11.46 35.57 -31.05
CA SER A 1055 10.94 35.09 -32.33
C SER A 1055 11.45 33.68 -32.66
N ALA A 1056 10.55 32.80 -33.11
CA ALA A 1056 10.93 31.50 -33.65
C ALA A 1056 11.55 31.59 -35.07
N ILE A 1057 11.42 32.76 -35.71
CA ILE A 1057 12.02 33.07 -37.01
C ILE A 1057 13.43 33.60 -36.78
N GLU A 1058 14.42 32.87 -37.29
CA GLU A 1058 15.83 33.26 -37.24
C GLU A 1058 16.07 34.61 -37.92
N GLY A 1059 16.83 35.50 -37.26
CA GLY A 1059 17.17 36.82 -37.78
C GLY A 1059 16.09 37.89 -37.61
N LYS A 1060 14.97 37.60 -36.93
CA LYS A 1060 13.94 38.58 -36.59
C LYS A 1060 14.19 39.15 -35.20
N ASP A 1061 14.44 40.46 -35.13
CA ASP A 1061 14.75 41.21 -33.91
C ASP A 1061 13.53 41.48 -33.00
N GLU A 1062 12.82 40.41 -32.62
CA GLU A 1062 11.61 40.48 -31.79
C GLU A 1062 11.75 39.57 -30.56
N GLY A 1063 11.51 40.15 -29.40
CA GLY A 1063 11.58 39.46 -28.11
C GLY A 1063 11.37 40.43 -26.94
N GLY A 1064 11.21 39.89 -25.75
CA GLY A 1064 10.98 40.68 -24.53
C GLY A 1064 10.01 39.99 -23.57
N HIS A 1065 9.54 40.74 -22.58
CA HIS A 1065 8.62 40.26 -21.56
C HIS A 1065 7.19 40.24 -22.08
N TYR A 1066 6.54 39.08 -22.05
CA TYR A 1066 5.17 38.85 -22.51
C TYR A 1066 4.15 39.38 -21.51
N HIS A 1067 3.13 40.09 -22.00
CA HIS A 1067 1.98 40.52 -21.19
C HIS A 1067 0.74 39.69 -21.51
N HIS A 1068 0.18 39.88 -22.71
CA HIS A 1068 -1.06 39.22 -23.10
C HIS A 1068 -1.27 39.28 -24.61
N ASP A 1069 -2.15 38.42 -25.14
CA ASP A 1069 -2.56 38.49 -26.54
C ASP A 1069 -3.60 39.59 -26.82
N PHE A 1070 -3.84 39.84 -28.11
CA PHE A 1070 -4.95 40.63 -28.62
C PHE A 1070 -6.05 39.73 -29.18
N LEU A 1071 -7.31 40.15 -29.02
CA LEU A 1071 -8.43 39.47 -29.68
C LEU A 1071 -8.33 39.60 -31.19
N GLU A 1072 -8.99 38.70 -31.91
CA GLU A 1072 -9.07 38.78 -33.38
C GLU A 1072 -9.63 40.14 -33.83
N GLY A 1073 -8.90 40.81 -34.71
CA GLY A 1073 -9.23 42.15 -35.22
C GLY A 1073 -8.68 43.31 -34.37
N GLU A 1074 -8.35 43.11 -33.10
CA GLU A 1074 -7.68 44.13 -32.28
C GLU A 1074 -6.22 44.29 -32.72
N GLN A 1075 -5.74 45.53 -32.92
CA GLN A 1075 -4.36 45.81 -33.34
C GLN A 1075 -3.92 45.06 -34.62
N GLY A 1076 -4.89 44.65 -35.46
CA GLY A 1076 -4.68 43.83 -36.65
C GLY A 1076 -4.27 42.37 -36.35
N SER A 1077 -4.61 41.86 -35.16
CA SER A 1077 -4.29 40.51 -34.72
C SER A 1077 -5.16 39.45 -35.41
N GLU A 1078 -4.54 38.35 -35.80
CA GLU A 1078 -5.23 37.12 -36.21
C GLU A 1078 -5.72 36.34 -34.98
N THR A 1079 -6.55 35.32 -35.19
CA THR A 1079 -6.96 34.40 -34.14
C THR A 1079 -5.75 33.75 -33.47
N VAL A 1080 -5.59 33.96 -32.16
CA VAL A 1080 -4.47 33.43 -31.39
C VAL A 1080 -4.51 31.90 -31.30
N GLU A 1081 -3.33 31.27 -31.37
CA GLU A 1081 -3.13 29.82 -31.26
C GLU A 1081 -1.87 29.53 -30.44
N TYR A 1082 -2.02 28.78 -29.35
CA TYR A 1082 -0.97 28.41 -28.41
C TYR A 1082 -0.75 26.90 -28.37
N GLU A 1083 0.51 26.50 -28.26
CA GLU A 1083 0.92 25.15 -27.92
C GLU A 1083 2.07 25.20 -26.90
N GLY A 1084 1.87 24.64 -25.72
CA GLY A 1084 2.84 24.64 -24.63
C GLY A 1084 3.10 23.25 -24.06
N TYR A 1085 4.34 23.07 -23.60
CA TYR A 1085 4.82 21.91 -22.85
C TYR A 1085 5.37 22.42 -21.51
N PHE A 1086 4.77 21.92 -20.43
CA PHE A 1086 5.07 22.34 -19.07
C PHE A 1086 5.37 21.13 -18.21
N ASN A 1087 6.09 21.36 -17.12
CA ASN A 1087 6.31 20.36 -16.10
C ASN A 1087 6.12 20.97 -14.70
N VAL A 1088 5.76 20.13 -13.74
CA VAL A 1088 5.48 20.53 -12.36
C VAL A 1088 6.78 20.44 -11.57
N ALA A 1089 7.14 21.53 -10.90
CA ALA A 1089 8.36 21.57 -10.10
C ALA A 1089 8.17 20.82 -8.78
N LYS A 1090 9.15 19.99 -8.42
CA LYS A 1090 9.19 19.24 -7.16
C LYS A 1090 9.77 20.06 -6.01
N THR A 1091 10.63 21.02 -6.34
CA THR A 1091 11.30 21.88 -5.37
C THR A 1091 11.27 23.34 -5.85
N LEU A 1092 11.08 24.27 -4.90
CA LEU A 1092 11.22 25.70 -5.12
C LEU A 1092 12.42 26.23 -4.34
N TYR A 1093 13.27 26.99 -5.02
CA TYR A 1093 14.44 27.66 -4.44
C TYR A 1093 14.22 29.17 -4.41
N ARG A 1094 14.37 29.79 -3.23
CA ARG A 1094 14.38 31.25 -3.09
C ARG A 1094 15.80 31.72 -2.84
N ILE A 1095 16.42 32.37 -3.83
CA ILE A 1095 17.83 32.76 -3.79
C ILE A 1095 17.93 34.29 -3.70
N ASP A 1096 18.76 34.79 -2.78
CA ASP A 1096 18.99 36.23 -2.56
C ASP A 1096 17.68 37.03 -2.43
N ARG A 1097 16.77 36.54 -1.57
CA ARG A 1097 15.48 37.16 -1.30
C ARG A 1097 15.67 38.64 -0.86
N PRO A 1098 15.00 39.61 -1.50
CA PRO A 1098 15.06 41.01 -1.07
C PRO A 1098 14.50 41.21 0.35
N GLU A 1099 15.12 42.10 1.12
CA GLU A 1099 14.69 42.44 2.49
C GLU A 1099 13.28 43.07 2.54
N VAL A 1100 12.85 43.69 1.44
CA VAL A 1100 11.54 44.33 1.29
C VAL A 1100 10.81 43.66 0.13
N THR A 1101 9.60 43.17 0.38
CA THR A 1101 8.71 42.64 -0.67
C THR A 1101 7.69 43.69 -1.10
N LEU A 1102 7.33 43.68 -2.38
CA LEU A 1102 6.24 44.50 -2.89
C LEU A 1102 4.89 43.91 -2.43
N LYS A 1103 3.88 44.77 -2.24
CA LYS A 1103 2.52 44.32 -1.90
C LYS A 1103 1.80 43.66 -3.07
N GLU A 1104 2.13 44.08 -4.29
CA GLU A 1104 1.56 43.65 -5.56
C GLU A 1104 2.70 43.63 -6.60
N ASP A 1105 2.54 42.83 -7.66
CA ASP A 1105 3.47 42.80 -8.79
C ASP A 1105 3.56 44.18 -9.47
N LEU A 1106 4.73 44.59 -9.97
CA LEU A 1106 4.86 45.84 -10.73
C LEU A 1106 4.06 45.86 -12.04
N HIS A 1107 3.57 44.71 -12.51
CA HIS A 1107 2.82 44.59 -13.77
C HIS A 1107 1.32 44.29 -13.59
N ASP A 1108 0.88 43.82 -12.42
CA ASP A 1108 -0.55 43.65 -12.04
C ASP A 1108 -1.08 44.89 -11.34
#